data_AF-A0A940M0X8-F1
#
_entry.id   AF-A0A940M0X8-F1
#
_cell.length_a   1.000
_cell.length_b   1.000
_cell.length_c   1.000
_cell.angle_alpha   90.00
_cell.angle_beta   90.00
_cell.angle_gamma   90.00
#
_symmetry.space_group_name_H-M   'P 1'
#
loop_
_entity.id
_entity.type
_entity.pdbx_description
1 polymer ?
#
loop_
_entity_poly.entity_id
_entity_poly.type
_entity_poly.pdbx_seq_one_letter_code
_entity_poly.pdbx_strand_id
1 'polypeptide(L)'
;MVSLTRGTGEIRTRTGLGRGWRLVACWLAVFLPVGQALAEDGHDLWLRYVPVQEAQAAAYRADISELVVTASTPTARATRDELQRGLQGLLGAAPPQAGKVGRDGALLVGTPASSPQLAALKLDLKALGEEGYLIRSVRIGGHPATAIAANTDVGALYGAFHFLRLIQTAQPLQALDIREAPRLKVRVLNHWDNLDRHVERGYAGESIWDWHRLPGWKDPRYTDYARANASIGINGTVLNNVNSNAQSLTPMYLEKAAALAGVFRPYGIKVYLSARFSAPMEIGGLKTADPLDPAVRRWWKAKADEVYRAIPDFGGFLVKANSEGQPGPQDYGRSHVDGANMLAEALAPHGGIVMWRAFVYSHEQPDDRAKQAYSEFVPFDGKFARNVLVQVKNGAIDFQPREPFHPLFGAMPKTPLMMEFQITKEYLGFATHLAYLGPMYEETLRADTQVRGPGSTVARVIDGTLDGHALTGMAGVANIGSDRNWSGSHFDQANWFAFGRLAWNPHLGAEDIAREWAKMTFSTDPAVVEPVVAMMMGSREAVVDYMTPLGLHHLMGRGHHYGPAPWDAGSERADWDPVYYHRADRNGIGFDRGSHGSNAVAQYAPPVAAQFDDVAQVPEQFLLWFHHVPWEHRLKSGRPLWDELIAHYDRGVDYVAGMRRTWDGLAGKIDPERHAQVAAFLAIQQQEAQWWRDASIAYWQSLNGLPLPAGHAPPPKPLDYYQSLKFPYAPGNG
;
A
#
# COMPACT_ATOMS: atom_id res chain seq x y z
N MET A 1 -42.51 57.75 14.05
CA MET A 1 -43.89 58.18 14.28
C MET A 1 -44.47 57.24 15.35
N VAL A 2 -44.66 57.76 16.57
CA VAL A 2 -45.58 57.30 17.65
C VAL A 2 -45.37 55.86 18.19
N SER A 3 -44.79 55.65 19.38
CA SER A 3 -45.32 55.80 20.77
C SER A 3 -45.77 54.43 21.35
N LEU A 4 -45.01 53.87 22.30
CA LEU A 4 -45.34 53.71 23.74
C LEU A 4 -46.52 52.79 24.05
N THR A 5 -46.32 51.76 24.89
CA THR A 5 -46.68 51.85 26.33
C THR A 5 -46.27 50.60 27.14
N ARG A 6 -45.81 50.87 28.36
CA ARG A 6 -45.57 49.93 29.47
C ARG A 6 -46.89 49.57 30.15
N GLY A 7 -46.95 48.40 30.77
CA GLY A 7 -47.93 48.05 31.79
C GLY A 7 -47.26 47.27 32.93
N THR A 8 -47.11 47.93 34.06
CA THR A 8 -46.66 47.43 35.37
C THR A 8 -47.82 46.75 36.12
N GLY A 9 -47.54 45.74 36.94
CA GLY A 9 -48.49 45.18 37.90
C GLY A 9 -47.78 44.53 39.10
N GLU A 10 -47.97 45.12 40.27
CA GLU A 10 -47.31 44.85 41.56
C GLU A 10 -47.79 43.59 42.30
N ILE A 11 -46.82 42.95 42.95
CA ILE A 11 -46.77 42.46 44.35
C ILE A 11 -48.11 42.20 45.08
N ARG A 12 -48.30 40.95 45.52
CA ARG A 12 -48.92 40.63 46.82
C ARG A 12 -48.21 39.45 47.49
N THR A 13 -47.61 39.74 48.64
CA THR A 13 -47.14 38.78 49.65
C THR A 13 -48.31 38.22 50.44
N ARG A 14 -48.32 36.90 50.70
CA ARG A 14 -48.97 36.30 51.87
C ARG A 14 -48.20 35.08 52.34
N THR A 15 -47.81 35.14 53.59
CA THR A 15 -47.12 34.16 54.42
C THR A 15 -47.97 32.94 54.73
N GLY A 16 -47.34 31.76 54.83
CA GLY A 16 -47.92 30.57 55.44
C GLY A 16 -46.87 29.46 55.61
N LEU A 17 -46.31 29.34 56.81
CA LEU A 17 -45.50 28.20 57.24
C LEU A 17 -46.38 26.93 57.32
N GLY A 18 -45.88 25.79 56.85
CA GLY A 18 -46.51 24.50 57.11
C GLY A 18 -45.80 23.30 56.45
N ARG A 19 -44.86 22.71 57.19
CA ARG A 19 -44.38 21.30 57.17
C ARG A 19 -44.69 20.43 55.94
N GLY A 20 -43.64 19.85 55.35
CA GLY A 20 -43.79 18.68 54.48
C GLY A 20 -42.47 18.12 53.98
N TRP A 21 -41.78 17.35 54.83
CA TRP A 21 -40.73 16.44 54.39
C TRP A 21 -41.26 15.49 53.31
N ARG A 22 -40.51 15.39 52.20
CA ARG A 22 -40.51 14.37 51.12
C ARG A 22 -40.53 15.07 49.76
N LEU A 23 -39.35 15.38 49.21
CA LEU A 23 -39.07 15.52 47.76
C LEU A 23 -37.62 16.00 47.55
N VAL A 24 -36.63 15.28 48.10
CA VAL A 24 -35.20 15.49 47.78
C VAL A 24 -34.55 14.21 47.20
N ALA A 25 -35.33 13.16 46.93
CA ALA A 25 -34.80 11.86 46.50
C ALA A 25 -35.00 11.55 45.00
N CYS A 26 -35.00 12.55 44.11
CA CYS A 26 -35.12 12.32 42.65
C CYS A 26 -34.18 13.15 41.78
N TRP A 27 -33.04 13.65 42.28
CA TRP A 27 -32.06 14.41 41.48
C TRP A 27 -30.61 13.91 41.64
N LEU A 28 -30.41 12.62 41.94
CA LEU A 28 -29.07 12.03 42.12
C LEU A 28 -28.93 10.62 41.53
N ALA A 29 -29.55 10.36 40.37
CA ALA A 29 -29.44 9.03 39.74
C ALA A 29 -29.48 9.05 38.21
N VAL A 30 -28.78 9.98 37.53
CA VAL A 30 -28.28 9.76 36.15
C VAL A 30 -27.01 10.60 35.92
N PHE A 31 -25.92 10.22 36.57
CA PHE A 31 -24.58 10.41 36.00
C PHE A 31 -23.95 9.02 35.90
N LEU A 32 -24.55 8.18 35.04
CA LEU A 32 -23.78 7.10 34.45
C LEU A 32 -22.62 7.76 33.71
N PRO A 33 -21.38 7.26 33.83
CA PRO A 33 -20.34 7.67 32.91
C PRO A 33 -20.80 7.18 31.55
N VAL A 34 -21.37 8.08 30.75
CA VAL A 34 -21.38 7.90 29.31
C VAL A 34 -19.90 7.93 28.97
N GLY A 35 -19.27 6.74 28.92
CA GLY A 35 -17.97 6.60 28.29
C GLY A 35 -18.09 7.34 26.98
N GLN A 36 -17.25 8.35 26.77
CA GLN A 36 -17.22 9.05 25.51
C GLN A 36 -16.95 7.99 24.44
N ALA A 37 -18.00 7.50 23.79
CA ALA A 37 -17.88 6.81 22.53
C ALA A 37 -17.38 7.88 21.56
N LEU A 38 -16.06 8.05 21.51
CA LEU A 38 -15.44 8.83 20.45
C LEU A 38 -15.84 8.12 19.16
N ALA A 39 -16.55 8.83 18.29
CA ALA A 39 -16.88 8.32 16.97
C ALA A 39 -15.57 8.02 16.23
N GLU A 40 -15.49 6.84 15.63
CA GLU A 40 -14.31 6.40 14.89
C GLU A 40 -14.51 6.73 13.41
N ASP A 41 -13.84 7.76 12.92
CA ASP A 41 -13.93 8.22 11.53
C ASP A 41 -12.81 7.66 10.63
N GLY A 42 -11.90 6.87 11.21
CA GLY A 42 -10.78 6.24 10.53
C GLY A 42 -9.55 7.12 10.32
N HIS A 43 -9.53 8.38 10.77
CA HIS A 43 -8.38 9.28 10.58
C HIS A 43 -7.11 8.80 11.26
N ASP A 44 -7.23 8.18 12.44
CA ASP A 44 -6.07 7.68 13.18
C ASP A 44 -5.54 6.34 12.64
N LEU A 45 -6.19 5.77 11.62
CA LEU A 45 -5.80 4.51 10.97
C LEU A 45 -5.64 3.39 12.01
N TRP A 46 -4.45 2.76 12.06
CA TRP A 46 -4.05 1.78 13.05
C TRP A 46 -3.36 2.40 14.28
N LEU A 47 -3.16 3.71 14.34
CA LEU A 47 -2.54 4.43 15.47
C LEU A 47 -3.59 5.02 16.42
N ARG A 48 -4.68 4.29 16.66
CA ARG A 48 -5.87 4.73 17.43
C ARG A 48 -5.60 5.08 18.89
N TYR A 49 -4.59 4.43 19.49
CA TYR A 49 -4.24 4.58 20.92
C TYR A 49 -5.45 4.64 21.86
N VAL A 50 -6.44 3.78 21.62
CA VAL A 50 -7.59 3.64 22.52
C VAL A 50 -7.19 2.88 23.79
N PRO A 51 -7.80 3.18 24.95
CA PRO A 51 -7.47 2.49 26.19
C PRO A 51 -7.56 0.96 26.04
N VAL A 52 -6.52 0.26 26.46
CA VAL A 52 -6.57 -1.21 26.57
C VAL A 52 -7.43 -1.61 27.78
N GLN A 53 -7.76 -2.90 27.92
CA GLN A 53 -8.53 -3.38 29.07
C GLN A 53 -7.82 -3.02 30.39
N GLU A 54 -8.56 -2.52 31.38
CA GLU A 54 -7.98 -1.94 32.60
C GLU A 54 -7.01 -2.89 33.33
N ALA A 55 -7.30 -4.20 33.35
CA ALA A 55 -6.39 -5.18 33.94
C ALA A 55 -5.03 -5.24 33.23
N GLN A 56 -5.01 -5.11 31.90
CA GLN A 56 -3.79 -5.02 31.08
C GLN A 56 -3.13 -3.65 31.25
N ALA A 57 -3.91 -2.56 31.24
CA ALA A 57 -3.41 -1.20 31.44
C ALA A 57 -2.69 -1.04 32.78
N ALA A 58 -3.22 -1.63 33.85
CA ALA A 58 -2.59 -1.63 35.18
C ALA A 58 -1.22 -2.33 35.17
N ALA A 59 -1.11 -3.48 34.49
CA ALA A 59 0.16 -4.19 34.33
C ALA A 59 1.17 -3.35 33.52
N TYR A 60 0.74 -2.79 32.39
CA TYR A 60 1.60 -1.92 31.58
C TYR A 60 2.03 -0.64 32.31
N ARG A 61 1.17 -0.04 33.14
CA ARG A 61 1.55 1.12 33.97
C ARG A 61 2.64 0.77 35.00
N ALA A 62 2.66 -0.47 35.49
CA ALA A 62 3.73 -0.94 36.37
C ALA A 62 5.04 -1.16 35.61
N ASP A 63 4.97 -1.66 34.37
CA ASP A 63 6.14 -1.89 33.50
C ASP A 63 6.67 -0.61 32.83
N ILE A 64 5.87 0.48 32.84
CA ILE A 64 6.14 1.77 32.18
C ILE A 64 5.80 2.91 33.14
N SER A 65 6.52 3.00 34.26
CA SER A 65 6.30 3.98 35.32
C SER A 65 6.94 5.36 35.04
N GLU A 66 7.92 5.42 34.12
CA GLU A 66 8.58 6.63 33.67
C GLU A 66 9.12 6.51 32.25
N LEU A 67 9.19 7.63 31.55
CA LEU A 67 9.71 7.73 30.18
C LEU A 67 11.02 8.53 30.17
N VAL A 68 12.09 7.93 29.64
CA VAL A 68 13.42 8.55 29.54
C VAL A 68 13.85 8.58 28.08
N VAL A 69 13.78 9.76 27.47
CA VAL A 69 14.20 10.01 26.07
C VAL A 69 15.02 11.29 26.00
N THR A 70 16.28 11.20 25.56
CA THR A 70 17.10 12.40 25.31
C THR A 70 16.69 13.07 24.00
N ALA A 71 15.69 13.95 24.05
CA ALA A 71 15.05 14.55 22.88
C ALA A 71 15.84 15.74 22.25
N SER A 72 17.14 15.56 21.99
CA SER A 72 18.02 16.61 21.47
C SER A 72 17.86 16.85 19.97
N THR A 73 17.50 15.83 19.18
CA THR A 73 17.28 15.92 17.73
C THR A 73 15.79 16.01 17.37
N PRO A 74 15.41 16.47 16.16
CA PRO A 74 14.02 16.45 15.72
C PRO A 74 13.38 15.06 15.78
N THR A 75 14.11 14.02 15.36
CA THR A 75 13.64 12.63 15.41
C THR A 75 13.46 12.15 16.84
N ALA A 76 14.41 12.42 17.74
CA ALA A 76 14.27 12.04 19.15
C ALA A 76 13.09 12.76 19.83
N ARG A 77 12.76 13.99 19.42
CA ARG A 77 11.52 14.68 19.85
C ARG A 77 10.28 13.98 19.32
N ALA A 78 10.23 13.63 18.02
CA ALA A 78 9.12 12.88 17.46
C ALA A 78 8.92 11.53 18.17
N THR A 79 10.00 10.80 18.47
CA THR A 79 9.96 9.55 19.25
C THR A 79 9.34 9.75 20.63
N ARG A 80 9.79 10.76 21.38
CA ARG A 80 9.22 11.09 22.69
C ARG A 80 7.74 11.44 22.57
N ASP A 81 7.40 12.33 21.65
CA ASP A 81 6.03 12.86 21.51
C ASP A 81 5.05 11.75 21.11
N GLU A 82 5.48 10.81 20.26
CA GLU A 82 4.68 9.65 19.89
C GLU A 82 4.50 8.67 21.05
N LEU A 83 5.54 8.38 21.83
CA LEU A 83 5.43 7.55 23.03
C LEU A 83 4.51 8.20 24.08
N GLN A 84 4.61 9.52 24.29
CA GLN A 84 3.72 10.21 25.20
C GLN A 84 2.26 10.13 24.74
N ARG A 85 2.00 10.43 23.46
CA ARG A 85 0.66 10.34 22.86
C ARG A 85 0.10 8.92 22.98
N GLY A 86 0.88 7.93 22.55
CA GLY A 86 0.46 6.54 22.52
C GLY A 86 0.20 5.97 23.90
N LEU A 87 1.13 6.16 24.84
CA LEU A 87 0.99 5.67 26.21
C LEU A 87 -0.12 6.41 26.96
N GLN A 88 -0.33 7.71 26.71
CA GLN A 88 -1.46 8.45 27.28
C GLN A 88 -2.79 7.84 26.85
N GLY A 89 -2.97 7.59 25.56
CA GLY A 89 -4.20 7.01 25.03
C GLY A 89 -4.41 5.56 25.50
N LEU A 90 -3.39 4.72 25.36
CA LEU A 90 -3.46 3.30 25.67
C LEU A 90 -3.63 3.00 27.17
N LEU A 91 -3.01 3.82 28.04
CA LEU A 91 -2.96 3.57 29.49
C LEU A 91 -3.84 4.52 30.32
N GLY A 92 -4.46 5.51 29.68
CA GLY A 92 -5.24 6.58 30.31
C GLY A 92 -4.40 7.71 30.94
N ALA A 93 -3.08 7.54 31.04
CA ALA A 93 -2.15 8.56 31.51
C ALA A 93 -0.75 8.33 30.91
N ALA A 94 -0.09 9.41 30.48
CA ALA A 94 1.30 9.34 30.05
C ALA A 94 2.20 9.11 31.27
N PRO A 95 3.22 8.22 31.17
CA PRO A 95 4.25 8.18 32.19
C PRO A 95 4.98 9.52 32.28
N PRO A 96 5.35 9.96 33.50
CA PRO A 96 6.15 11.17 33.67
C PRO A 96 7.50 11.04 32.96
N GLN A 97 7.92 12.13 32.33
CA GLN A 97 9.25 12.22 31.74
C GLN A 97 10.31 12.38 32.82
N ALA A 98 11.45 11.73 32.63
CA ALA A 98 12.63 11.90 33.48
C ALA A 98 13.90 12.06 32.63
N GLY A 99 14.90 12.77 33.17
CA GLY A 99 16.19 12.95 32.51
C GLY A 99 17.12 11.74 32.61
N LYS A 100 16.82 10.80 33.50
CA LYS A 100 17.53 9.52 33.70
C LYS A 100 16.61 8.51 34.39
N VAL A 101 16.92 7.23 34.23
CA VAL A 101 16.23 6.15 34.97
C VAL A 101 16.45 6.33 36.48
N GLY A 102 15.36 6.33 37.25
CA GLY A 102 15.34 6.54 38.70
C GLY A 102 14.33 5.68 39.47
N ARG A 103 13.54 4.83 38.81
CA ARG A 103 12.64 3.85 39.46
C ARG A 103 12.37 2.65 38.57
N ASP A 104 11.76 1.64 39.17
CA ASP A 104 11.36 0.40 38.52
C ASP A 104 10.27 0.67 37.46
N GLY A 105 10.35 -0.02 36.32
CA GLY A 105 9.43 0.16 35.19
C GLY A 105 9.80 1.31 34.26
N ALA A 106 11.05 1.74 34.21
CA ALA A 106 11.47 2.82 33.31
C ALA A 106 11.53 2.37 31.85
N LEU A 107 11.02 3.19 30.93
CA LEU A 107 11.21 3.04 29.49
C LEU A 107 12.31 4.00 29.01
N LEU A 108 13.49 3.46 28.70
CA LEU A 108 14.64 4.22 28.20
C LEU A 108 14.76 4.05 26.67
N VAL A 109 14.71 5.14 25.91
CA VAL A 109 14.74 5.12 24.45
C VAL A 109 15.82 6.02 23.89
N GLY A 110 16.57 5.53 22.90
CA GLY A 110 17.54 6.33 22.15
C GLY A 110 18.72 5.54 21.60
N THR A 111 19.84 6.23 21.41
CA THR A 111 21.11 5.66 20.96
C THR A 111 22.17 5.71 22.07
N PRO A 112 23.23 4.88 22.02
CA PRO A 112 24.39 5.02 22.90
C PRO A 112 25.04 6.41 22.87
N ALA A 113 24.98 7.12 21.73
CA ALA A 113 25.49 8.49 21.62
C ALA A 113 24.62 9.52 22.34
N SER A 114 23.29 9.32 22.35
CA SER A 114 22.34 10.23 22.99
C SER A 114 22.14 9.98 24.49
N SER A 115 22.48 8.79 25.00
CA SER A 115 22.22 8.38 26.38
C SER A 115 23.39 7.60 27.00
N PRO A 116 24.08 8.17 28.01
CA PRO A 116 25.13 7.47 28.76
C PRO A 116 24.63 6.17 29.42
N GLN A 117 23.35 6.12 29.82
CA GLN A 117 22.76 4.92 30.41
C GLN A 117 22.63 3.79 29.39
N LEU A 118 22.25 4.09 28.14
CA LEU A 118 22.27 3.11 27.05
C LEU A 118 23.70 2.67 26.70
N ALA A 119 24.65 3.61 26.65
CA ALA A 119 26.05 3.28 26.40
C ALA A 119 26.64 2.32 27.45
N ALA A 120 26.28 2.52 28.73
CA ALA A 120 26.73 1.68 29.83
C ALA A 120 26.21 0.24 29.77
N LEU A 121 25.06 -0.01 29.12
CA LEU A 121 24.50 -1.36 28.95
C LEU A 121 25.30 -2.22 27.97
N LYS A 122 26.15 -1.62 27.11
CA LYS A 122 26.97 -2.33 26.12
C LYS A 122 26.15 -3.33 25.27
N LEU A 123 24.94 -2.93 24.89
CA LEU A 123 24.07 -3.73 24.04
C LEU A 123 24.74 -3.95 22.67
N ASP A 124 24.69 -5.18 22.16
CA ASP A 124 25.17 -5.44 20.79
C ASP A 124 24.14 -4.93 19.79
N LEU A 125 24.47 -3.80 19.15
CA LEU A 125 23.65 -3.15 18.13
C LEU A 125 24.27 -3.25 16.72
N LYS A 126 25.47 -3.84 16.58
CA LYS A 126 26.26 -3.73 15.35
C LYS A 126 25.54 -4.28 14.12
N ALA A 127 24.83 -5.40 14.28
CA ALA A 127 24.10 -6.05 13.20
C ALA A 127 22.78 -5.37 12.82
N LEU A 128 22.35 -4.34 13.56
CA LEU A 128 21.07 -3.66 13.34
C LEU A 128 21.13 -2.57 12.25
N GLY A 129 22.33 -2.23 11.76
CA GLY A 129 22.51 -1.20 10.73
C GLY A 129 22.01 0.18 11.18
N GLU A 130 21.62 1.02 10.22
CA GLU A 130 21.21 2.40 10.49
C GLU A 130 19.77 2.51 10.99
N GLU A 131 18.88 1.59 10.61
CA GLU A 131 17.44 1.70 10.86
C GLU A 131 16.91 0.64 11.85
N GLY A 132 17.72 -0.36 12.22
CA GLY A 132 17.30 -1.39 13.16
C GLY A 132 17.36 -0.95 14.63
N TYR A 133 16.69 -1.74 15.47
CA TYR A 133 16.54 -1.49 16.90
C TYR A 133 16.48 -2.79 17.72
N LEU A 134 16.71 -2.64 19.01
CA LEU A 134 16.60 -3.65 20.04
C LEU A 134 15.62 -3.17 21.11
N ILE A 135 14.59 -3.96 21.39
CA ILE A 135 13.69 -3.76 22.54
C ILE A 135 14.02 -4.85 23.56
N ARG A 136 14.52 -4.47 24.73
CA ARG A 136 15.02 -5.44 25.72
C ARG A 136 14.69 -5.05 27.15
N SER A 137 14.22 -6.01 27.94
CA SER A 137 14.14 -5.88 29.40
C SER A 137 15.55 -5.92 30.01
N VAL A 138 15.91 -4.92 30.82
CA VAL A 138 17.25 -4.71 31.39
C VAL A 138 17.17 -4.25 32.85
N ARG A 139 18.32 -4.08 33.50
CA ARG A 139 18.43 -3.37 34.78
C ARG A 139 19.37 -2.17 34.64
N ILE A 140 18.93 -1.00 35.09
CA ILE A 140 19.70 0.25 35.02
C ILE A 140 19.74 0.87 36.41
N GLY A 141 20.94 1.00 36.99
CA GLY A 141 21.08 1.53 38.34
C GLY A 141 20.35 0.69 39.42
N GLY A 142 20.17 -0.61 39.18
CA GLY A 142 19.42 -1.49 40.07
C GLY A 142 17.91 -1.52 39.82
N HIS A 143 17.36 -0.69 38.94
CA HIS A 143 15.93 -0.69 38.59
C HIS A 143 15.63 -1.57 37.37
N PRO A 144 14.60 -2.45 37.40
CA PRO A 144 14.05 -3.06 36.20
C PRO A 144 13.59 -1.97 35.22
N ALA A 145 13.96 -2.10 33.95
CA ALA A 145 13.64 -1.15 32.89
C ALA A 145 13.49 -1.86 31.55
N THR A 146 12.87 -1.20 30.58
CA THR A 146 12.88 -1.59 29.17
C THR A 146 13.72 -0.60 28.39
N ALA A 147 14.69 -1.11 27.63
CA ALA A 147 15.51 -0.32 26.72
C ALA A 147 15.03 -0.50 25.27
N ILE A 148 14.76 0.62 24.58
CA ILE A 148 14.63 0.67 23.12
C ILE A 148 15.89 1.35 22.60
N ALA A 149 16.82 0.54 22.08
CA ALA A 149 18.16 0.97 21.69
C ALA A 149 18.38 0.80 20.19
N ALA A 150 18.98 1.81 19.55
CA ALA A 150 19.34 1.76 18.12
C ALA A 150 20.70 2.44 17.86
N ASN A 151 21.25 2.22 16.66
CA ASN A 151 22.47 2.92 16.24
C ASN A 151 22.22 4.37 15.84
N THR A 152 21.01 4.69 15.38
CA THR A 152 20.60 6.04 14.98
C THR A 152 19.23 6.39 15.58
N ASP A 153 18.88 7.67 15.56
CA ASP A 153 17.61 8.16 16.10
C ASP A 153 16.38 7.59 15.36
N VAL A 154 16.48 7.35 14.04
CA VAL A 154 15.36 6.78 13.28
C VAL A 154 15.10 5.32 13.64
N GLY A 155 16.15 4.54 13.94
CA GLY A 155 15.96 3.18 14.47
C GLY A 155 15.25 3.20 15.83
N ALA A 156 15.57 4.17 16.70
CA ALA A 156 14.88 4.33 17.97
C ALA A 156 13.40 4.74 17.79
N LEU A 157 13.09 5.57 16.78
CA LEU A 157 11.71 5.90 16.39
C LEU A 157 10.93 4.66 15.95
N TYR A 158 11.49 3.84 15.04
CA TYR A 158 10.84 2.60 14.60
C TYR A 158 10.65 1.60 15.76
N GLY A 159 11.62 1.52 16.67
CA GLY A 159 11.51 0.72 17.89
C GLY A 159 10.41 1.19 18.83
N ALA A 160 10.21 2.51 18.95
CA ALA A 160 9.10 3.08 19.72
C ALA A 160 7.73 2.73 19.12
N PHE A 161 7.59 2.80 17.79
CA PHE A 161 6.36 2.35 17.12
C PHE A 161 6.11 0.85 17.30
N HIS A 162 7.14 -0.01 17.23
CA HIS A 162 6.98 -1.43 17.52
C HIS A 162 6.57 -1.65 18.99
N PHE A 163 7.18 -0.94 19.93
CA PHE A 163 6.79 -1.03 21.33
C PHE A 163 5.32 -0.64 21.57
N LEU A 164 4.84 0.44 20.93
CA LEU A 164 3.43 0.81 20.97
C LEU A 164 2.54 -0.27 20.32
N ARG A 165 2.97 -0.86 19.20
CA ARG A 165 2.27 -1.98 18.56
C ARG A 165 2.14 -3.19 19.48
N LEU A 166 3.16 -3.52 20.30
CA LEU A 166 3.05 -4.59 21.30
C LEU A 166 1.89 -4.34 22.27
N ILE A 167 1.76 -3.11 22.76
CA ILE A 167 0.69 -2.72 23.68
C ILE A 167 -0.67 -2.73 22.98
N GLN A 168 -0.77 -2.15 21.77
CA GLN A 168 -2.00 -2.13 20.98
C GLN A 168 -2.50 -3.54 20.64
N THR A 169 -1.61 -4.50 20.49
CA THR A 169 -1.93 -5.91 20.19
C THR A 169 -1.97 -6.80 21.44
N ALA A 170 -2.01 -6.18 22.62
CA ALA A 170 -2.14 -6.80 23.94
C ALA A 170 -1.04 -7.85 24.25
N GLN A 171 0.20 -7.58 23.83
CA GLN A 171 1.35 -8.44 24.12
C GLN A 171 1.93 -8.18 25.51
N PRO A 172 2.49 -9.20 26.19
CA PRO A 172 3.22 -8.99 27.45
C PRO A 172 4.50 -8.19 27.23
N LEU A 173 4.91 -7.40 28.24
CA LEU A 173 6.14 -6.58 28.20
C LEU A 173 7.25 -7.12 29.10
N GLN A 174 7.03 -8.28 29.73
CA GLN A 174 8.03 -8.91 30.59
C GLN A 174 9.02 -9.72 29.74
N ALA A 175 10.30 -9.66 30.11
CA ALA A 175 11.39 -10.41 29.48
C ALA A 175 11.51 -10.23 27.95
N LEU A 176 11.29 -9.00 27.47
CA LEU A 176 11.47 -8.66 26.05
C LEU A 176 12.93 -8.85 25.64
N ASP A 177 13.14 -9.46 24.48
CA ASP A 177 14.41 -9.46 23.73
C ASP A 177 14.14 -9.51 22.22
N ILE A 178 13.75 -8.38 21.65
CA ILE A 178 13.31 -8.26 20.26
C ILE A 178 14.36 -7.49 19.46
N ARG A 179 14.82 -8.07 18.36
CA ARG A 179 15.78 -7.46 17.42
C ARG A 179 15.14 -7.36 16.06
N GLU A 180 15.11 -6.16 15.51
CA GLU A 180 14.48 -5.89 14.23
C GLU A 180 15.37 -4.96 13.39
N ALA A 181 15.51 -5.28 12.12
CA ALA A 181 16.17 -4.43 11.13
C ALA A 181 15.48 -4.64 9.77
N PRO A 182 15.29 -3.57 8.98
CA PRO A 182 14.64 -3.71 7.69
C PRO A 182 15.51 -4.53 6.72
N ARG A 183 14.86 -5.35 5.90
CA ARG A 183 15.50 -6.16 4.85
C ARG A 183 15.72 -5.36 3.56
N LEU A 184 14.93 -4.32 3.34
CA LEU A 184 14.99 -3.46 2.15
C LEU A 184 15.46 -2.07 2.54
N LYS A 185 16.35 -1.46 1.74
CA LYS A 185 16.91 -0.13 2.02
C LYS A 185 15.94 0.99 1.65
N VAL A 186 15.22 0.84 0.54
CA VAL A 186 14.29 1.84 -0.02
C VAL A 186 12.87 1.31 0.09
N ARG A 187 12.03 1.91 0.92
CA ARG A 187 10.66 1.46 1.22
C ARG A 187 9.72 2.64 1.03
N VAL A 188 9.13 2.75 -0.16
CA VAL A 188 8.56 4.02 -0.65
C VAL A 188 7.10 3.90 -1.06
N LEU A 189 6.35 4.99 -0.86
CA LEU A 189 5.06 5.18 -1.52
C LEU A 189 5.21 6.02 -2.79
N ASN A 190 4.55 5.59 -3.86
CA ASN A 190 4.42 6.34 -5.11
C ASN A 190 3.04 6.97 -5.18
N HIS A 191 2.97 8.31 -5.20
CA HIS A 191 1.72 9.04 -5.34
C HIS A 191 1.48 9.37 -6.81
N TRP A 192 0.36 8.92 -7.37
CA TRP A 192 -0.03 9.24 -8.74
C TRP A 192 -0.81 10.57 -8.80
N ASP A 193 -0.24 11.56 -8.11
CA ASP A 193 -0.89 12.83 -7.79
C ASP A 193 -0.48 13.90 -8.80
N ASN A 194 -1.46 14.48 -9.47
CA ASN A 194 -1.27 15.62 -10.35
C ASN A 194 -1.13 16.91 -9.54
N LEU A 195 -0.53 17.93 -10.14
CA LEU A 195 -0.29 19.22 -9.46
C LEU A 195 -1.59 20.01 -9.21
N ASP A 196 -2.68 19.66 -9.89
CA ASP A 196 -4.04 20.17 -9.66
C ASP A 196 -4.79 19.41 -8.55
N ARG A 197 -4.12 18.46 -7.90
CA ARG A 197 -4.63 17.57 -6.83
C ARG A 197 -5.57 16.46 -7.29
N HIS A 198 -5.79 16.28 -8.59
CA HIS A 198 -6.36 15.02 -9.07
C HIS A 198 -5.38 13.87 -8.80
N VAL A 199 -5.90 12.69 -8.48
CA VAL A 199 -5.10 11.48 -8.29
C VAL A 199 -5.50 10.48 -9.37
N GLU A 200 -4.57 10.19 -10.27
CA GLU A 200 -4.77 9.17 -11.31
C GLU A 200 -4.92 7.81 -10.61
N ARG A 201 -6.03 7.10 -10.88
CA ARG A 201 -6.41 5.88 -10.16
C ARG A 201 -6.56 6.09 -8.65
N GLY A 202 -6.98 7.29 -8.26
CA GLY A 202 -7.32 7.66 -6.88
C GLY A 202 -8.80 7.44 -6.55
N TYR A 203 -9.05 6.72 -5.47
CA TYR A 203 -10.39 6.34 -5.01
C TYR A 203 -10.70 6.84 -3.60
N ALA A 204 -9.91 7.79 -3.10
CA ALA A 204 -9.93 8.24 -1.70
C ALA A 204 -9.91 9.77 -1.57
N GLY A 205 -10.49 10.47 -2.54
CA GLY A 205 -10.51 11.92 -2.63
C GLY A 205 -9.32 12.52 -3.39
N GLU A 206 -9.10 13.81 -3.21
CA GLU A 206 -8.02 14.57 -3.85
C GLU A 206 -6.66 14.26 -3.22
N SER A 207 -5.58 14.62 -3.91
CA SER A 207 -4.23 14.63 -3.35
C SER A 207 -4.21 15.38 -2.03
N ILE A 208 -3.52 14.80 -1.04
CA ILE A 208 -3.31 15.48 0.24
C ILE A 208 -2.35 16.67 0.10
N TRP A 209 -1.54 16.75 -0.97
CA TRP A 209 -0.60 17.85 -1.21
C TRP A 209 -1.34 19.11 -1.65
N ASP A 210 -1.64 20.01 -0.72
CA ASP A 210 -2.20 21.32 -1.06
C ASP A 210 -1.10 22.25 -1.62
N TRP A 211 -0.74 22.02 -2.88
CA TRP A 211 0.28 22.79 -3.60
C TRP A 211 -0.03 24.28 -3.62
N HIS A 212 -1.30 24.69 -3.61
CA HIS A 212 -1.67 26.09 -3.65
C HIS A 212 -1.27 26.82 -2.36
N ARG A 213 -1.53 26.20 -1.20
CA ARG A 213 -1.24 26.82 0.11
C ARG A 213 0.17 26.59 0.62
N LEU A 214 0.89 25.60 0.10
CA LEU A 214 2.31 25.40 0.38
C LEU A 214 3.17 26.55 -0.20
N PRO A 215 4.29 26.93 0.44
CA PRO A 215 4.79 26.44 1.73
C PRO A 215 4.17 27.14 2.96
N GLY A 216 3.31 28.14 2.75
CA GLY A 216 2.79 29.02 3.81
C GLY A 216 1.91 28.33 4.84
N TRP A 217 1.14 27.32 4.43
CA TRP A 217 0.39 26.43 5.32
C TRP A 217 0.88 25.00 5.19
N LYS A 218 1.29 24.41 6.33
CA LYS A 218 1.65 22.99 6.44
C LYS A 218 0.53 22.31 7.20
N ASP A 219 -0.37 21.67 6.47
CA ASP A 219 -1.51 20.96 7.05
C ASP A 219 -1.01 19.94 8.11
N PRO A 220 -1.60 19.90 9.33
CA PRO A 220 -1.26 18.89 10.33
C PRO A 220 -1.34 17.45 9.80
N ARG A 221 -2.19 17.18 8.80
CA ARG A 221 -2.25 15.88 8.11
C ARG A 221 -0.91 15.45 7.53
N TYR A 222 -0.02 16.37 7.14
CA TYR A 222 1.33 15.99 6.69
C TYR A 222 2.14 15.31 7.79
N THR A 223 1.94 15.72 9.05
CA THR A 223 2.58 15.06 10.20
C THR A 223 1.94 13.70 10.46
N ASP A 224 0.61 13.59 10.37
CA ASP A 224 -0.08 12.30 10.55
C ASP A 224 0.27 11.29 9.45
N TYR A 225 0.40 11.74 8.20
CA TYR A 225 0.93 10.93 7.09
C TYR A 225 2.34 10.41 7.41
N ALA A 226 3.22 11.27 7.94
CA ALA A 226 4.58 10.88 8.31
C ALA A 226 4.59 9.87 9.46
N ARG A 227 3.73 10.06 10.46
CA ARG A 227 3.55 9.12 11.59
C ARG A 227 3.07 7.75 11.12
N ALA A 228 2.04 7.71 10.28
CA ALA A 228 1.50 6.47 9.73
C ALA A 228 2.57 5.68 8.96
N ASN A 229 3.28 6.33 8.04
CA ASN A 229 4.36 5.69 7.28
C ASN A 229 5.51 5.20 8.16
N ALA A 230 6.01 6.03 9.09
CA ALA A 230 7.10 5.66 9.97
C ALA A 230 6.73 4.49 10.91
N SER A 231 5.45 4.38 11.31
CA SER A 231 4.99 3.29 12.18
C SER A 231 5.08 1.89 11.56
N ILE A 232 5.08 1.84 10.23
CA ILE A 232 5.26 0.62 9.43
C ILE A 232 6.58 0.62 8.66
N GLY A 233 7.49 1.55 8.99
CA GLY A 233 8.87 1.57 8.50
C GLY A 233 9.06 2.11 7.08
N ILE A 234 8.05 2.70 6.45
CA ILE A 234 8.20 3.38 5.16
C ILE A 234 9.13 4.59 5.34
N ASN A 235 10.15 4.72 4.49
CA ASN A 235 11.22 5.72 4.61
C ASN A 235 11.34 6.64 3.39
N GLY A 236 10.39 6.61 2.47
CA GLY A 236 10.33 7.59 1.41
C GLY A 236 8.98 7.73 0.73
N THR A 237 8.82 8.83 0.00
CA THR A 237 7.60 9.14 -0.73
C THR A 237 7.92 9.87 -2.02
N VAL A 238 7.37 9.41 -3.15
CA VAL A 238 7.38 10.13 -4.43
C VAL A 238 6.10 10.96 -4.47
N LEU A 239 6.22 12.29 -4.53
CA LEU A 239 5.09 13.20 -4.29
C LEU A 239 4.15 13.42 -5.48
N ASN A 240 4.57 13.06 -6.69
CA ASN A 240 3.87 13.44 -7.90
C ASN A 240 3.79 12.29 -8.90
N ASN A 241 2.81 12.41 -9.79
CA ASN A 241 2.47 11.37 -10.76
C ASN A 241 3.65 10.95 -11.64
N VAL A 242 3.70 9.65 -11.95
CA VAL A 242 4.62 9.04 -12.91
C VAL A 242 4.37 9.54 -14.34
N ASN A 243 3.12 9.87 -14.67
CA ASN A 243 2.77 10.69 -15.84
C ASN A 243 3.14 12.16 -15.54
N SER A 244 4.44 12.37 -15.36
CA SER A 244 5.00 13.54 -14.69
C SER A 244 4.85 14.82 -15.51
N ASN A 245 4.77 15.95 -14.80
CA ASN A 245 4.75 17.30 -15.33
C ASN A 245 6.07 18.03 -14.97
N ALA A 246 6.75 18.63 -15.95
CA ALA A 246 8.04 19.30 -15.73
C ALA A 246 7.95 20.46 -14.72
N GLN A 247 6.77 21.04 -14.52
CA GLN A 247 6.55 22.10 -13.54
C GLN A 247 6.94 21.69 -12.12
N SER A 248 6.88 20.40 -11.75
CA SER A 248 7.30 19.91 -10.43
C SER A 248 8.78 20.17 -10.12
N LEU A 249 9.60 20.41 -11.14
CA LEU A 249 11.04 20.70 -11.04
C LEU A 249 11.37 22.20 -11.08
N THR A 250 10.37 23.09 -11.09
CA THR A 250 10.58 24.55 -11.06
C THR A 250 10.83 25.06 -9.64
N PRO A 251 11.51 26.21 -9.46
CA PRO A 251 11.80 26.76 -8.14
C PRO A 251 10.57 26.86 -7.23
N MET A 252 9.42 27.24 -7.79
CA MET A 252 8.15 27.39 -7.06
C MET A 252 7.67 26.06 -6.46
N TYR A 253 7.76 24.96 -7.20
CA TYR A 253 7.35 23.65 -6.68
C TYR A 253 8.43 23.01 -5.80
N LEU A 254 9.71 23.27 -6.05
CA LEU A 254 10.79 22.82 -5.19
C LEU A 254 10.69 23.43 -3.78
N GLU A 255 10.28 24.69 -3.66
CA GLU A 255 10.00 25.31 -2.34
C GLU A 255 8.87 24.58 -1.58
N LYS A 256 7.81 24.18 -2.29
CA LYS A 256 6.67 23.44 -1.72
C LYS A 256 7.07 22.02 -1.33
N ALA A 257 7.83 21.33 -2.18
CA ALA A 257 8.38 20.02 -1.88
C ALA A 257 9.35 20.06 -0.68
N ALA A 258 10.15 21.12 -0.55
CA ALA A 258 11.03 21.34 0.61
C ALA A 258 10.25 21.54 1.91
N ALA A 259 9.09 22.21 1.86
CA ALA A 259 8.21 22.34 3.02
C ALA A 259 7.68 20.98 3.49
N LEU A 260 7.27 20.11 2.57
CA LEU A 260 6.85 18.74 2.86
C LEU A 260 8.02 17.89 3.40
N ALA A 261 9.19 17.94 2.74
CA ALA A 261 10.40 17.27 3.23
C ALA A 261 10.77 17.71 4.65
N GLY A 262 10.56 18.99 4.98
CA GLY A 262 10.70 19.53 6.33
C GLY A 262 9.85 18.83 7.39
N VAL A 263 8.61 18.48 7.04
CA VAL A 263 7.68 17.77 7.94
C VAL A 263 8.05 16.28 8.06
N PHE A 264 8.52 15.68 6.98
CA PHE A 264 8.77 14.24 6.88
C PHE A 264 10.11 13.80 7.48
N ARG A 265 11.12 14.67 7.40
CA ARG A 265 12.49 14.38 7.85
C ARG A 265 12.61 13.89 9.30
N PRO A 266 11.91 14.47 10.31
CA PRO A 266 11.94 13.94 11.67
C PRO A 266 11.48 12.48 11.79
N TYR A 267 10.65 12.02 10.85
CA TYR A 267 10.10 10.66 10.81
C TYR A 267 10.92 9.71 9.92
N GLY A 268 12.09 10.14 9.42
CA GLY A 268 12.96 9.31 8.59
C GLY A 268 12.50 9.14 7.14
N ILE A 269 11.56 9.97 6.67
CA ILE A 269 10.97 9.84 5.34
C ILE A 269 11.63 10.84 4.38
N LYS A 270 12.31 10.32 3.35
CA LYS A 270 12.89 11.12 2.26
C LYS A 270 11.84 11.47 1.20
N VAL A 271 11.96 12.65 0.61
CA VAL A 271 11.15 13.06 -0.53
C VAL A 271 11.85 12.67 -1.84
N TYR A 272 11.06 12.15 -2.77
CA TYR A 272 11.41 11.84 -4.15
C TYR A 272 10.43 12.55 -5.09
N LEU A 273 10.82 12.73 -6.34
CA LEU A 273 9.95 13.28 -7.38
C LEU A 273 9.96 12.39 -8.62
N SER A 274 8.81 12.23 -9.26
CA SER A 274 8.75 11.70 -10.61
C SER A 274 9.26 12.75 -11.58
N ALA A 275 10.35 12.44 -12.27
CA ALA A 275 11.04 13.36 -13.16
C ALA A 275 10.51 13.23 -14.60
N ARG A 276 10.16 14.37 -15.19
CA ARG A 276 9.78 14.43 -16.61
C ARG A 276 11.03 14.44 -17.48
N PHE A 277 11.23 13.41 -18.30
CA PHE A 277 12.45 13.24 -19.09
C PHE A 277 12.72 14.41 -20.04
N SER A 278 11.66 14.97 -20.64
CA SER A 278 11.68 16.13 -21.54
C SER A 278 11.78 17.49 -20.85
N ALA A 279 11.90 17.55 -19.51
CA ALA A 279 12.02 18.81 -18.76
C ALA A 279 13.11 19.78 -19.28
N PRO A 280 14.29 19.34 -19.77
CA PRO A 280 15.27 20.25 -20.38
C PRO A 280 14.70 21.08 -21.54
N MET A 281 13.74 20.53 -22.28
CA MET A 281 13.05 21.25 -23.36
C MET A 281 11.95 22.16 -22.80
N GLU A 282 11.07 21.60 -21.96
CA GLU A 282 9.84 22.26 -21.51
C GLU A 282 10.08 23.44 -20.57
N ILE A 283 11.04 23.30 -19.65
CA ILE A 283 11.36 24.34 -18.65
C ILE A 283 12.83 24.77 -18.69
N GLY A 284 13.66 24.11 -19.50
CA GLY A 284 15.08 24.45 -19.67
C GLY A 284 15.40 25.21 -20.96
N GLY A 285 14.47 25.28 -21.92
CA GLY A 285 14.66 25.98 -23.20
C GLY A 285 15.64 25.30 -24.17
N LEU A 286 16.01 24.04 -23.92
CA LEU A 286 16.82 23.26 -24.86
C LEU A 286 15.95 22.78 -26.02
N LYS A 287 16.58 22.51 -27.17
CA LYS A 287 15.90 21.98 -28.37
C LYS A 287 15.73 20.46 -28.36
N THR A 288 16.34 19.78 -27.40
CA THR A 288 16.40 18.31 -27.30
C THR A 288 16.43 17.88 -25.82
N ALA A 289 16.06 16.62 -25.56
CA ALA A 289 16.30 15.93 -24.30
C ALA A 289 17.12 14.64 -24.50
N ASP A 290 17.88 14.53 -25.60
CA ASP A 290 18.82 13.41 -25.82
C ASP A 290 19.79 13.28 -24.62
N PRO A 291 19.79 12.16 -23.89
CA PRO A 291 20.64 11.97 -22.70
C PRO A 291 22.15 11.99 -23.01
N LEU A 292 22.55 11.84 -24.28
CA LEU A 292 23.95 11.94 -24.68
C LEU A 292 24.36 13.37 -25.09
N ASP A 293 23.41 14.29 -25.26
CA ASP A 293 23.72 15.69 -25.56
C ASP A 293 24.40 16.36 -24.35
N PRO A 294 25.59 16.98 -24.51
CA PRO A 294 26.30 17.61 -23.40
C PRO A 294 25.51 18.73 -22.69
N ALA A 295 24.65 19.46 -23.39
CA ALA A 295 23.80 20.50 -22.80
C ALA A 295 22.70 19.89 -21.92
N VAL A 296 22.07 18.79 -22.35
CA VAL A 296 21.07 18.05 -21.56
C VAL A 296 21.69 17.51 -20.28
N ARG A 297 22.87 16.89 -20.37
CA ARG A 297 23.60 16.38 -19.19
C ARG A 297 23.97 17.50 -18.21
N ARG A 298 24.44 18.66 -18.72
CA ARG A 298 24.71 19.84 -17.87
C ARG A 298 23.44 20.37 -17.22
N TRP A 299 22.32 20.40 -17.94
CA TRP A 299 21.04 20.85 -17.40
C TRP A 299 20.59 19.97 -16.23
N TRP A 300 20.63 18.64 -16.39
CA TRP A 300 20.24 17.72 -15.31
C TRP A 300 21.16 17.79 -14.11
N LYS A 301 22.47 17.97 -14.29
CA LYS A 301 23.41 18.23 -13.18
C LYS A 301 23.04 19.51 -12.43
N ALA A 302 22.84 20.61 -13.14
CA ALA A 302 22.44 21.88 -12.52
C ALA A 302 21.07 21.80 -11.82
N LYS A 303 20.12 21.06 -12.41
CA LYS A 303 18.80 20.82 -11.81
C LYS A 303 18.91 19.97 -10.55
N ALA A 304 19.73 18.92 -10.55
CA ALA A 304 20.01 18.14 -9.35
C ALA A 304 20.61 19.04 -8.25
N ASP A 305 21.62 19.86 -8.57
CA ASP A 305 22.22 20.80 -7.60
C ASP A 305 21.20 21.80 -7.04
N GLU A 306 20.23 22.25 -7.84
CA GLU A 306 19.12 23.08 -7.38
C GLU A 306 18.18 22.34 -6.43
N VAL A 307 17.79 21.11 -6.77
CA VAL A 307 16.94 20.28 -5.92
C VAL A 307 17.62 20.03 -4.56
N TYR A 308 18.90 19.67 -4.55
CA TYR A 308 19.63 19.40 -3.30
C TYR A 308 19.91 20.68 -2.48
N ARG A 309 19.99 21.86 -3.11
CA ARG A 309 20.01 23.13 -2.35
C ARG A 309 18.69 23.36 -1.62
N ALA A 310 17.56 23.01 -2.22
CA ALA A 310 16.24 23.13 -1.60
C ALA A 310 15.96 22.01 -0.58
N ILE A 311 16.41 20.79 -0.88
CA ILE A 311 16.15 19.57 -0.11
C ILE A 311 17.47 18.78 0.03
N PRO A 312 18.31 19.08 1.05
CA PRO A 312 19.66 18.51 1.16
C PRO A 312 19.73 16.98 1.28
N ASP A 313 18.65 16.35 1.71
CA ASP A 313 18.48 14.91 1.88
C ASP A 313 17.48 14.31 0.88
N PHE A 314 17.28 14.97 -0.26
CA PHE A 314 16.44 14.48 -1.35
C PHE A 314 16.83 13.04 -1.72
N GLY A 315 15.82 12.19 -1.91
CA GLY A 315 16.02 10.77 -2.16
C GLY A 315 16.48 10.47 -3.58
N GLY A 316 15.97 11.20 -4.57
CA GLY A 316 16.22 10.97 -5.99
C GLY A 316 14.97 10.98 -6.84
N PHE A 317 15.05 10.39 -8.04
CA PHE A 317 13.99 10.45 -9.04
C PHE A 317 13.31 9.11 -9.29
N LEU A 318 11.99 9.14 -9.50
CA LEU A 318 11.23 8.07 -10.16
C LEU A 318 11.04 8.43 -11.64
N VAL A 319 11.13 7.48 -12.55
CA VAL A 319 11.01 7.75 -13.99
C VAL A 319 10.11 6.72 -14.67
N LYS A 320 9.05 7.19 -15.33
CA LYS A 320 8.31 6.49 -16.39
C LYS A 320 8.72 7.13 -17.71
N ALA A 321 9.29 6.35 -18.63
CA ALA A 321 9.82 6.85 -19.89
C ALA A 321 9.51 5.85 -21.02
N ASN A 322 9.21 6.35 -22.23
CA ASN A 322 8.83 5.57 -23.41
C ASN A 322 7.69 4.55 -23.13
N SER A 323 6.69 4.99 -22.37
CA SER A 323 5.54 4.16 -21.98
C SER A 323 4.29 5.02 -21.95
N GLU A 324 3.25 4.59 -22.65
CA GLU A 324 1.93 5.28 -22.71
C GLU A 324 2.04 6.77 -23.05
N GLY A 325 2.85 7.09 -24.07
CA GLY A 325 3.06 8.47 -24.54
C GLY A 325 3.98 9.32 -23.67
N GLN A 326 4.55 8.79 -22.58
CA GLN A 326 5.54 9.52 -21.79
C GLN A 326 6.89 9.60 -22.51
N PRO A 327 7.54 10.78 -22.54
CA PRO A 327 8.79 11.00 -23.25
C PRO A 327 9.93 10.20 -22.63
N GLY A 328 10.93 9.85 -23.44
CA GLY A 328 12.05 9.06 -22.96
C GLY A 328 13.22 8.92 -23.94
N PRO A 329 14.29 8.21 -23.55
CA PRO A 329 15.50 8.08 -24.36
C PRO A 329 15.27 7.50 -25.76
N GLN A 330 14.29 6.61 -25.97
CA GLN A 330 14.05 6.00 -27.28
C GLN A 330 13.56 7.01 -28.33
N ASP A 331 12.97 8.14 -27.92
CA ASP A 331 12.58 9.24 -28.82
C ASP A 331 13.80 9.88 -29.51
N TYR A 332 14.99 9.64 -28.97
CA TYR A 332 16.28 10.13 -29.46
C TYR A 332 17.18 8.98 -29.97
N GLY A 333 16.63 7.78 -30.18
CA GLY A 333 17.40 6.61 -30.58
C GLY A 333 18.39 6.12 -29.52
N ARG A 334 18.08 6.33 -28.23
CA ARG A 334 18.90 5.91 -27.08
C ARG A 334 18.24 4.80 -26.29
N SER A 335 19.04 4.10 -25.50
CA SER A 335 18.55 3.03 -24.60
C SER A 335 18.05 3.59 -23.27
N HIS A 336 17.26 2.79 -22.54
CA HIS A 336 16.90 3.09 -21.15
C HIS A 336 18.13 3.25 -20.24
N VAL A 337 19.22 2.54 -20.53
CA VAL A 337 20.50 2.69 -19.82
C VAL A 337 21.07 4.10 -19.99
N ASP A 338 21.06 4.64 -21.21
CA ASP A 338 21.58 5.99 -21.47
C ASP A 338 20.81 7.05 -20.68
N GLY A 339 19.48 6.95 -20.69
CA GLY A 339 18.59 7.84 -19.93
C GLY A 339 18.78 7.71 -18.42
N ALA A 340 18.76 6.49 -17.90
CA ALA A 340 18.90 6.21 -16.48
C ALA A 340 20.27 6.65 -15.96
N ASN A 341 21.35 6.33 -16.67
CA ASN A 341 22.71 6.63 -16.26
C ASN A 341 23.02 8.14 -16.31
N MET A 342 22.41 8.89 -17.23
CA MET A 342 22.53 10.35 -17.27
C MET A 342 21.93 10.99 -16.01
N LEU A 343 20.74 10.56 -15.58
CA LEU A 343 20.13 11.05 -14.34
C LEU A 343 20.92 10.57 -13.11
N ALA A 344 21.39 9.32 -13.13
CA ALA A 344 22.18 8.75 -12.05
C ALA A 344 23.50 9.50 -11.84
N GLU A 345 24.16 9.92 -12.91
CA GLU A 345 25.36 10.78 -12.86
C GLU A 345 25.05 12.15 -12.24
N ALA A 346 23.90 12.75 -12.56
CA ALA A 346 23.50 14.04 -11.98
C ALA A 346 23.23 13.94 -10.46
N LEU A 347 22.70 12.81 -9.98
CA LEU A 347 22.39 12.59 -8.58
C LEU A 347 23.57 12.06 -7.75
N ALA A 348 24.57 11.43 -8.38
CA ALA A 348 25.67 10.76 -7.69
C ALA A 348 26.46 11.64 -6.70
N PRO A 349 26.79 12.92 -7.00
CA PRO A 349 27.50 13.79 -6.04
C PRO A 349 26.75 14.02 -4.72
N HIS A 350 25.44 13.80 -4.71
CA HIS A 350 24.56 14.04 -3.58
C HIS A 350 24.07 12.74 -2.92
N GLY A 351 24.46 11.57 -3.45
CA GLY A 351 24.04 10.27 -2.94
C GLY A 351 22.60 9.86 -3.30
N GLY A 352 21.97 10.53 -4.27
CA GLY A 352 20.63 10.19 -4.74
C GLY A 352 20.57 8.97 -5.65
N ILE A 353 19.38 8.40 -5.77
CA ILE A 353 19.10 7.22 -6.62
C ILE A 353 18.14 7.54 -7.76
N VAL A 354 18.16 6.70 -8.79
CA VAL A 354 17.15 6.70 -9.86
C VAL A 354 16.35 5.40 -9.76
N MET A 355 15.05 5.52 -9.54
CA MET A 355 14.08 4.42 -9.65
C MET A 355 13.54 4.46 -11.08
N TRP A 356 14.04 3.59 -11.95
CA TRP A 356 13.67 3.55 -13.37
C TRP A 356 12.64 2.46 -13.61
N ARG A 357 11.40 2.82 -13.97
CA ARG A 357 10.32 1.84 -14.12
C ARG A 357 10.53 0.97 -15.36
N ALA A 358 10.37 -0.34 -15.19
CA ALA A 358 10.39 -1.34 -16.25
C ALA A 358 9.03 -1.54 -16.93
N PHE A 359 8.01 -0.73 -16.57
CA PHE A 359 6.70 -0.75 -17.20
C PHE A 359 6.76 -0.08 -18.58
N VAL A 360 7.32 -0.80 -19.55
CA VAL A 360 7.55 -0.36 -20.93
C VAL A 360 6.98 -1.40 -21.88
N TYR A 361 6.16 -0.94 -22.82
CA TYR A 361 5.59 -1.77 -23.87
C TYR A 361 5.12 -0.88 -25.05
N SER A 362 5.35 -1.32 -26.28
CA SER A 362 5.01 -0.65 -27.53
C SER A 362 4.18 -1.56 -28.43
N HIS A 363 3.15 -0.98 -29.05
CA HIS A 363 2.36 -1.64 -30.08
C HIS A 363 3.07 -1.64 -31.45
N GLU A 364 4.14 -0.86 -31.60
CA GLU A 364 4.98 -0.86 -32.81
C GLU A 364 5.81 -2.15 -32.91
N GLN A 365 5.99 -2.86 -31.79
CA GLN A 365 6.56 -4.21 -31.75
C GLN A 365 5.40 -5.22 -31.72
N PRO A 366 5.13 -5.96 -32.81
CA PRO A 366 4.04 -6.94 -32.88
C PRO A 366 4.41 -8.25 -32.15
N ASP A 367 4.85 -8.15 -30.90
CA ASP A 367 5.14 -9.27 -29.99
C ASP A 367 4.19 -9.22 -28.78
N ASP A 368 4.12 -10.32 -28.04
CA ASP A 368 3.27 -10.40 -26.86
C ASP A 368 3.67 -9.35 -25.82
N ARG A 369 2.72 -8.50 -25.39
CA ARG A 369 2.92 -7.47 -24.36
C ARG A 369 3.64 -8.01 -23.11
N ALA A 370 3.32 -9.23 -22.67
CA ALA A 370 3.95 -9.84 -21.49
C ALA A 370 5.48 -10.00 -21.62
N LYS A 371 6.01 -10.04 -22.85
CA LYS A 371 7.44 -10.26 -23.11
C LYS A 371 8.25 -8.97 -23.13
N GLN A 372 7.62 -7.83 -23.36
CA GLN A 372 8.33 -6.65 -23.83
C GLN A 372 9.25 -6.04 -22.77
N ALA A 373 8.79 -5.90 -21.52
CA ALA A 373 9.64 -5.42 -20.43
C ALA A 373 10.89 -6.29 -20.22
N TYR A 374 10.78 -7.61 -20.37
CA TYR A 374 11.94 -8.49 -20.31
C TYR A 374 12.91 -8.21 -21.47
N SER A 375 12.39 -8.16 -22.71
CA SER A 375 13.19 -7.93 -23.92
C SER A 375 13.91 -6.57 -23.91
N GLU A 376 13.29 -5.54 -23.33
CA GLU A 376 13.86 -4.19 -23.25
C GLU A 376 14.97 -4.05 -22.19
N PHE A 377 14.94 -4.84 -21.11
CA PHE A 377 15.83 -4.64 -19.96
C PHE A 377 16.92 -5.71 -19.81
N VAL A 378 16.62 -6.99 -20.06
CA VAL A 378 17.58 -8.09 -19.83
C VAL A 378 18.86 -7.97 -20.66
N PRO A 379 18.84 -7.56 -21.95
CA PRO A 379 20.07 -7.34 -22.72
C PRO A 379 21.05 -6.33 -22.10
N PHE A 380 20.56 -5.49 -21.17
CA PHE A 380 21.32 -4.44 -20.52
C PHE A 380 21.69 -4.75 -19.06
N ASP A 381 21.50 -5.99 -18.60
CA ASP A 381 21.89 -6.37 -17.24
C ASP A 381 23.38 -6.07 -16.96
N GLY A 382 23.64 -5.33 -15.88
CA GLY A 382 24.96 -4.88 -15.46
C GLY A 382 25.46 -3.61 -16.16
N LYS A 383 24.63 -2.95 -16.99
CA LYS A 383 24.96 -1.68 -17.66
C LYS A 383 24.40 -0.44 -16.95
N PHE A 384 23.41 -0.62 -16.08
CA PHE A 384 22.88 0.46 -15.24
C PHE A 384 23.90 0.89 -14.17
N ALA A 385 23.92 2.18 -13.85
CA ALA A 385 24.80 2.74 -12.83
C ALA A 385 24.44 2.22 -11.42
N ARG A 386 25.41 2.26 -10.49
CA ARG A 386 25.28 1.66 -9.14
C ARG A 386 24.17 2.28 -8.28
N ASN A 387 23.74 3.50 -8.59
CA ASN A 387 22.63 4.20 -7.92
C ASN A 387 21.33 4.18 -8.74
N VAL A 388 21.19 3.25 -9.69
CA VAL A 388 19.93 2.97 -10.38
C VAL A 388 19.30 1.70 -9.80
N LEU A 389 18.00 1.75 -9.52
CA LEU A 389 17.12 0.61 -9.28
C LEU A 389 16.15 0.48 -10.45
N VAL A 390 16.06 -0.69 -11.05
CA VAL A 390 15.01 -0.98 -12.04
C VAL A 390 13.74 -1.38 -11.27
N GLN A 391 12.70 -0.56 -11.36
CA GLN A 391 11.43 -0.74 -10.65
C GLN A 391 10.45 -1.57 -11.48
N VAL A 392 10.15 -2.78 -11.02
CA VAL A 392 9.42 -3.81 -11.75
C VAL A 392 8.11 -4.12 -11.06
N LYS A 393 7.00 -4.08 -11.79
CA LYS A 393 5.69 -4.51 -11.27
C LYS A 393 5.71 -5.98 -10.85
N ASN A 394 4.79 -6.40 -9.98
CA ASN A 394 4.73 -7.79 -9.52
C ASN A 394 4.48 -8.82 -10.63
N GLY A 395 3.80 -8.41 -11.70
CA GLY A 395 3.56 -9.22 -12.90
C GLY A 395 3.91 -8.46 -14.18
N ALA A 396 3.85 -9.16 -15.31
CA ALA A 396 4.32 -8.67 -16.61
C ALA A 396 3.28 -7.85 -17.41
N ILE A 397 2.05 -7.74 -16.92
CA ILE A 397 0.99 -6.95 -17.57
C ILE A 397 0.78 -5.63 -16.81
N ASP A 398 -0.11 -5.60 -15.83
CA ASP A 398 -0.51 -4.37 -15.15
C ASP A 398 -1.41 -4.64 -13.94
N PHE A 399 -0.81 -5.08 -12.83
CA PHE A 399 -1.47 -5.16 -11.52
C PHE A 399 -2.81 -5.91 -11.50
N GLN A 400 -2.99 -6.88 -12.40
CA GLN A 400 -4.24 -7.63 -12.50
C GLN A 400 -4.51 -8.43 -11.21
N PRO A 401 -5.77 -8.82 -10.92
CA PRO A 401 -6.12 -9.50 -9.67
C PRO A 401 -5.21 -10.68 -9.34
N ARG A 402 -4.74 -11.41 -10.36
CA ARG A 402 -3.62 -12.35 -10.27
C ARG A 402 -2.79 -12.31 -11.55
N GLU A 403 -1.48 -12.30 -11.38
CA GLU A 403 -0.49 -12.50 -12.46
C GLU A 403 0.58 -13.47 -11.97
N PRO A 404 1.20 -14.27 -12.85
CA PRO A 404 2.49 -14.89 -12.56
C PRO A 404 3.52 -13.81 -12.18
N PHE A 405 4.52 -14.18 -11.37
CA PHE A 405 5.59 -13.23 -11.03
C PHE A 405 6.29 -12.73 -12.30
N HIS A 406 6.70 -11.46 -12.32
CA HIS A 406 7.36 -10.88 -13.49
C HIS A 406 8.72 -11.59 -13.76
N PRO A 407 9.00 -12.05 -15.00
CA PRO A 407 10.21 -12.81 -15.31
C PRO A 407 11.53 -12.03 -15.18
N LEU A 408 11.48 -10.71 -14.99
CA LEU A 408 12.69 -9.93 -14.68
C LEU A 408 13.29 -10.35 -13.33
N PHE A 409 12.45 -10.77 -12.37
CA PHE A 409 12.93 -11.31 -11.11
C PHE A 409 13.65 -12.65 -11.35
N GLY A 410 14.98 -12.60 -11.26
CA GLY A 410 15.89 -13.70 -11.56
C GLY A 410 16.69 -13.49 -12.86
N ALA A 411 16.20 -12.71 -13.82
CA ALA A 411 16.85 -12.53 -15.12
C ALA A 411 17.91 -11.42 -15.17
N MET A 412 18.01 -10.57 -14.13
CA MET A 412 18.96 -9.44 -14.08
C MET A 412 19.87 -9.46 -12.82
N PRO A 413 20.71 -10.50 -12.62
CA PRO A 413 21.52 -10.65 -11.41
C PRO A 413 22.63 -9.60 -11.22
N LYS A 414 22.90 -8.75 -12.23
CA LYS A 414 23.93 -7.69 -12.13
C LYS A 414 23.32 -6.30 -11.96
N THR A 415 22.00 -6.19 -11.92
CA THR A 415 21.26 -4.93 -11.79
C THR A 415 20.26 -5.05 -10.65
N PRO A 416 20.31 -4.17 -9.64
CA PRO A 416 19.38 -4.28 -8.54
C PRO A 416 17.95 -3.96 -9.00
N LEU A 417 17.05 -4.90 -8.75
CA LEU A 417 15.61 -4.76 -9.01
C LEU A 417 14.89 -4.30 -7.74
N MET A 418 13.88 -3.46 -7.89
CA MET A 418 12.93 -3.14 -6.83
C MET A 418 11.52 -3.52 -7.26
N MET A 419 10.73 -4.05 -6.33
CA MET A 419 9.33 -4.39 -6.56
C MET A 419 8.46 -3.13 -6.63
N GLU A 420 7.46 -3.12 -7.51
CA GLU A 420 6.34 -2.18 -7.51
C GLU A 420 5.04 -2.98 -7.30
N PHE A 421 4.36 -2.73 -6.19
CA PHE A 421 2.99 -3.20 -5.94
C PHE A 421 2.00 -2.04 -6.11
N GLN A 422 0.75 -2.36 -6.46
CA GLN A 422 -0.35 -1.40 -6.42
C GLN A 422 -1.12 -1.56 -5.12
N ILE A 423 -1.15 -0.53 -4.28
CA ILE A 423 -1.99 -0.53 -3.06
C ILE A 423 -3.37 0.01 -3.41
N THR A 424 -3.43 1.04 -4.26
CA THR A 424 -4.71 1.51 -4.82
C THR A 424 -5.31 0.42 -5.71
N LYS A 425 -6.61 0.20 -5.62
CA LYS A 425 -7.27 -0.97 -6.22
C LYS A 425 -7.87 -0.66 -7.58
N GLU A 426 -7.03 -0.24 -8.52
CA GLU A 426 -7.46 0.03 -9.90
C GLU A 426 -8.19 -1.14 -10.53
N TYR A 427 -7.67 -2.35 -10.34
CA TYR A 427 -8.19 -3.57 -10.94
C TYR A 427 -8.98 -4.45 -9.95
N LEU A 428 -9.22 -3.95 -8.74
CA LEU A 428 -9.66 -4.74 -7.58
C LEU A 428 -10.88 -4.11 -6.88
N GLY A 429 -11.67 -3.33 -7.64
CA GLY A 429 -12.96 -2.78 -7.20
C GLY A 429 -12.87 -1.50 -6.35
N PHE A 430 -11.86 -0.67 -6.62
CA PHE A 430 -11.71 0.69 -6.08
C PHE A 430 -11.86 0.74 -4.56
N ALA A 431 -12.56 1.73 -4.00
CA ALA A 431 -12.78 1.85 -2.56
C ALA A 431 -13.97 1.02 -2.03
N THR A 432 -14.81 0.43 -2.89
CA THR A 432 -16.05 -0.24 -2.45
C THR A 432 -15.91 -1.75 -2.26
N HIS A 433 -14.89 -2.37 -2.85
CA HIS A 433 -14.67 -3.82 -2.71
C HIS A 433 -13.68 -4.13 -1.60
N LEU A 434 -14.04 -5.01 -0.66
CA LEU A 434 -13.05 -5.58 0.25
C LEU A 434 -12.16 -6.54 -0.54
N ALA A 435 -10.89 -6.18 -0.67
CA ALA A 435 -9.82 -6.99 -1.26
C ALA A 435 -8.51 -6.73 -0.50
N TYR A 436 -8.23 -7.56 0.50
CA TYR A 436 -6.99 -7.50 1.25
C TYR A 436 -5.84 -8.08 0.42
N LEU A 437 -4.83 -7.25 0.16
CA LEU A 437 -3.75 -7.52 -0.79
C LEU A 437 -2.55 -8.25 -0.18
N GLY A 438 -2.53 -8.42 1.15
CA GLY A 438 -1.48 -9.19 1.84
C GLY A 438 -1.18 -10.55 1.18
N PRO A 439 -2.19 -11.41 0.90
CA PRO A 439 -2.00 -12.68 0.22
C PRO A 439 -1.39 -12.55 -1.18
N MET A 440 -1.76 -11.51 -1.95
CA MET A 440 -1.19 -11.26 -3.28
C MET A 440 0.29 -10.87 -3.19
N TYR A 441 0.64 -10.03 -2.22
CA TYR A 441 2.02 -9.64 -1.98
C TYR A 441 2.86 -10.84 -1.54
N GLU A 442 2.35 -11.63 -0.59
CA GLU A 442 3.00 -12.85 -0.10
C GLU A 442 3.17 -13.90 -1.21
N GLU A 443 2.13 -14.15 -2.01
CA GLU A 443 2.17 -15.06 -3.18
C GLU A 443 3.30 -14.65 -4.13
N THR A 444 3.40 -13.35 -4.44
CA THR A 444 4.46 -12.82 -5.31
C THR A 444 5.84 -12.96 -4.68
N LEU A 445 6.01 -12.53 -3.43
CA LEU A 445 7.30 -12.49 -2.75
C LEU A 445 7.87 -13.89 -2.49
N ARG A 446 7.00 -14.88 -2.28
CA ARG A 446 7.35 -16.29 -2.11
C ARG A 446 7.53 -17.05 -3.41
N ALA A 447 7.15 -16.48 -4.56
CA ALA A 447 7.34 -17.14 -5.85
C ALA A 447 8.82 -17.48 -6.05
N ASP A 448 9.10 -18.75 -6.32
CA ASP A 448 10.46 -19.26 -6.50
C ASP A 448 10.87 -19.13 -7.97
N THR A 449 11.85 -18.27 -8.23
CA THR A 449 12.37 -18.03 -9.58
C THR A 449 13.19 -19.20 -10.10
N GLN A 450 13.65 -20.11 -9.22
CA GLN A 450 14.53 -21.24 -9.52
C GLN A 450 15.87 -20.87 -10.18
N VAL A 451 16.22 -19.58 -10.30
CA VAL A 451 17.39 -19.15 -11.09
C VAL A 451 18.73 -19.62 -10.48
N ARG A 452 18.79 -19.80 -9.16
CA ARG A 452 19.90 -20.45 -8.46
C ARG A 452 19.44 -21.72 -7.73
N GLY A 453 18.48 -22.43 -8.31
CA GLY A 453 17.81 -23.59 -7.72
C GLY A 453 16.75 -23.22 -6.67
N PRO A 454 16.19 -24.23 -5.96
CA PRO A 454 15.10 -24.02 -5.01
C PRO A 454 15.43 -23.00 -3.91
N GLY A 455 14.42 -22.21 -3.56
CA GLY A 455 14.52 -21.12 -2.59
C GLY A 455 15.04 -19.81 -3.19
N SER A 456 15.10 -19.67 -4.52
CA SER A 456 15.48 -18.41 -5.20
C SER A 456 14.27 -17.47 -5.30
N THR A 457 13.66 -17.12 -4.17
CA THR A 457 12.39 -16.38 -4.16
C THR A 457 12.53 -14.94 -4.64
N VAL A 458 11.44 -14.35 -5.15
CA VAL A 458 11.38 -12.92 -5.50
C VAL A 458 11.80 -12.04 -4.32
N ALA A 459 11.40 -12.38 -3.09
CA ALA A 459 11.85 -11.69 -1.87
C ALA A 459 13.39 -11.64 -1.76
N ARG A 460 14.09 -12.74 -2.07
CA ARG A 460 15.56 -12.81 -2.03
C ARG A 460 16.25 -12.06 -3.16
N VAL A 461 15.56 -11.88 -4.30
CA VAL A 461 16.02 -11.01 -5.39
C VAL A 461 16.00 -9.56 -4.91
N ILE A 462 14.86 -9.09 -4.41
CA ILE A 462 14.68 -7.67 -4.05
C ILE A 462 15.35 -7.28 -2.73
N ASP A 463 15.54 -8.21 -1.79
CA ASP A 463 16.33 -7.99 -0.57
C ASP A 463 17.84 -8.14 -0.78
N GLY A 464 18.24 -8.46 -2.01
CA GLY A 464 19.63 -8.54 -2.44
C GLY A 464 20.40 -9.74 -1.89
N THR A 465 19.79 -10.61 -1.09
CA THR A 465 20.49 -11.79 -0.52
C THR A 465 20.79 -12.87 -1.54
N LEU A 466 20.12 -12.87 -2.70
CA LEU A 466 20.40 -13.81 -3.79
C LEU A 466 21.68 -13.45 -4.57
N ASP A 467 21.87 -12.17 -4.88
CA ASP A 467 22.92 -11.68 -5.79
C ASP A 467 23.93 -10.70 -5.15
N GLY A 468 23.75 -10.35 -3.87
CA GLY A 468 24.66 -9.50 -3.10
C GLY A 468 24.46 -7.99 -3.33
N HIS A 469 23.26 -7.56 -3.68
CA HIS A 469 22.97 -6.13 -3.91
C HIS A 469 22.87 -5.35 -2.59
N ALA A 470 23.57 -4.21 -2.53
CA ALA A 470 23.52 -3.30 -1.37
C ALA A 470 22.40 -2.25 -1.47
N LEU A 471 21.92 -1.97 -2.68
CA LEU A 471 20.77 -1.12 -2.94
C LEU A 471 19.59 -2.03 -3.26
N THR A 472 18.55 -1.94 -2.44
CA THR A 472 17.37 -2.83 -2.45
C THR A 472 16.14 -2.01 -2.18
N GLY A 473 14.98 -2.45 -2.69
CA GLY A 473 13.77 -1.69 -2.43
C GLY A 473 12.46 -2.31 -2.87
N MET A 474 11.39 -1.67 -2.39
CA MET A 474 10.02 -1.95 -2.74
C MET A 474 9.22 -0.63 -2.73
N ALA A 475 8.38 -0.45 -3.74
CA ALA A 475 7.48 0.67 -3.89
C ALA A 475 6.03 0.21 -3.91
N GLY A 476 5.15 1.02 -3.32
CA GLY A 476 3.71 0.81 -3.33
C GLY A 476 3.02 2.02 -3.93
N VAL A 477 2.21 1.83 -4.99
CA VAL A 477 1.36 2.90 -5.52
C VAL A 477 0.30 3.22 -4.48
N ALA A 478 0.37 4.42 -3.89
CA ALA A 478 -0.39 4.83 -2.73
C ALA A 478 -1.91 4.78 -3.00
N ASN A 479 -2.68 4.42 -1.97
CA ASN A 479 -4.13 4.36 -2.01
C ASN A 479 -4.80 5.46 -1.19
N ILE A 480 -4.08 6.56 -0.91
CA ILE A 480 -4.58 7.61 -0.02
C ILE A 480 -5.03 8.86 -0.78
N GLY A 481 -5.87 9.65 -0.13
CA GLY A 481 -6.29 10.97 -0.56
C GLY A 481 -6.89 11.76 0.59
N SER A 482 -7.66 12.81 0.26
CA SER A 482 -8.22 13.76 1.21
C SER A 482 -9.36 13.22 2.08
N ASP A 483 -9.90 12.03 1.77
CA ASP A 483 -10.94 11.38 2.55
C ASP A 483 -10.53 11.22 4.02
N ARG A 484 -11.51 11.27 4.92
CA ARG A 484 -11.25 11.30 6.37
C ARG A 484 -10.51 10.05 6.87
N ASN A 485 -10.82 8.89 6.29
CA ASN A 485 -10.19 7.61 6.59
C ASN A 485 -8.92 7.36 5.73
N TRP A 486 -8.46 8.36 4.99
CA TRP A 486 -7.34 8.36 4.05
C TRP A 486 -7.52 7.51 2.81
N SER A 487 -8.07 6.31 2.91
CA SER A 487 -8.03 5.29 1.86
C SER A 487 -9.38 5.00 1.20
N GLY A 488 -10.39 5.85 1.40
CA GLY A 488 -11.75 5.70 0.88
C GLY A 488 -12.58 4.65 1.64
N SER A 489 -11.95 3.52 1.99
CA SER A 489 -12.54 2.44 2.82
C SER A 489 -11.66 2.07 4.00
N HIS A 490 -12.27 1.65 5.11
CA HIS A 490 -11.55 1.20 6.30
C HIS A 490 -10.65 -0.01 6.04
N PHE A 491 -11.08 -0.98 5.21
CA PHE A 491 -10.25 -2.15 4.90
C PHE A 491 -9.08 -1.84 3.97
N ASP A 492 -9.13 -0.71 3.25
CA ASP A 492 -8.03 -0.32 2.36
C ASP A 492 -6.82 0.20 3.16
N GLN A 493 -7.03 0.61 4.41
CA GLN A 493 -5.96 0.89 5.36
C GLN A 493 -5.10 -0.36 5.62
N ALA A 494 -5.71 -1.55 5.61
CA ALA A 494 -5.00 -2.81 5.81
C ALA A 494 -4.01 -3.09 4.69
N ASN A 495 -4.29 -2.64 3.46
CA ASN A 495 -3.39 -2.82 2.32
C ASN A 495 -2.16 -1.93 2.42
N TRP A 496 -2.32 -0.68 2.87
CA TRP A 496 -1.20 0.21 3.16
C TRP A 496 -0.36 -0.33 4.33
N PHE A 497 -1.02 -0.80 5.40
CA PHE A 497 -0.34 -1.44 6.52
C PHE A 497 0.47 -2.65 6.07
N ALA A 498 -0.15 -3.58 5.32
CA ALA A 498 0.50 -4.79 4.85
C ALA A 498 1.69 -4.52 3.95
N PHE A 499 1.56 -3.56 3.04
CA PHE A 499 2.67 -3.09 2.22
C PHE A 499 3.87 -2.65 3.09
N GLY A 500 3.66 -1.79 4.09
CA GLY A 500 4.76 -1.31 4.93
C GLY A 500 5.41 -2.43 5.75
N ARG A 501 4.62 -3.34 6.34
CA ARG A 501 5.14 -4.50 7.08
C ARG A 501 6.00 -5.40 6.18
N LEU A 502 5.57 -5.68 4.94
CA LEU A 502 6.32 -6.49 3.98
C LEU A 502 7.52 -5.73 3.37
N ALA A 503 7.44 -4.41 3.22
CA ALA A 503 8.60 -3.60 2.83
C ALA A 503 9.69 -3.60 3.92
N TRP A 504 9.30 -3.66 5.20
CA TRP A 504 10.23 -3.88 6.31
C TRP A 504 10.85 -5.28 6.25
N ASN A 505 10.02 -6.32 6.12
CA ASN A 505 10.47 -7.70 6.02
C ASN A 505 9.58 -8.48 5.03
N PRO A 506 10.08 -8.79 3.81
CA PRO A 506 9.29 -9.44 2.76
C PRO A 506 9.02 -10.93 3.03
N HIS A 507 9.49 -11.46 4.16
CA HIS A 507 9.29 -12.86 4.57
C HIS A 507 8.16 -13.03 5.61
N LEU A 508 7.48 -11.96 6.02
CA LEU A 508 6.32 -12.03 6.92
C LEU A 508 5.12 -12.71 6.25
N GLY A 509 4.23 -13.31 7.05
CA GLY A 509 2.97 -13.89 6.58
C GLY A 509 1.85 -12.85 6.55
N ALA A 510 1.00 -12.90 5.52
CA ALA A 510 -0.11 -11.96 5.35
C ALA A 510 -1.18 -12.08 6.44
N GLU A 511 -1.40 -13.29 6.96
CA GLU A 511 -2.38 -13.54 8.03
C GLU A 511 -1.95 -12.91 9.36
N ASP A 512 -0.68 -13.04 9.73
CA ASP A 512 -0.13 -12.41 10.94
C ASP A 512 -0.26 -10.89 10.87
N ILE A 513 0.01 -10.31 9.69
CA ILE A 513 -0.15 -8.89 9.44
C ILE A 513 -1.63 -8.46 9.52
N ALA A 514 -2.54 -9.26 8.96
CA ALA A 514 -3.98 -9.00 9.05
C ALA A 514 -4.45 -8.99 10.51
N ARG A 515 -3.93 -9.93 11.32
CA ARG A 515 -4.23 -10.06 12.75
C ARG A 515 -3.66 -8.90 13.56
N GLU A 516 -2.43 -8.45 13.28
CA GLU A 516 -1.85 -7.23 13.85
C GLU A 516 -2.76 -6.03 13.55
N TRP A 517 -3.11 -5.83 12.28
CA TRP A 517 -3.93 -4.70 11.85
C TRP A 517 -5.34 -4.73 12.45
N ALA A 518 -6.03 -5.88 12.44
CA ALA A 518 -7.37 -6.01 12.99
C ALA A 518 -7.42 -5.66 14.49
N LYS A 519 -6.39 -6.05 15.25
CA LYS A 519 -6.23 -5.69 16.67
C LYS A 519 -6.04 -4.19 16.88
N MET A 520 -5.20 -3.57 16.05
CA MET A 520 -4.89 -2.14 16.14
C MET A 520 -6.08 -1.26 15.69
N THR A 521 -6.82 -1.70 14.67
CA THR A 521 -7.87 -0.91 14.01
C THR A 521 -9.24 -1.11 14.63
N PHE A 522 -9.61 -2.33 15.03
CA PHE A 522 -10.95 -2.62 15.55
C PHE A 522 -10.95 -2.98 17.03
N SER A 523 -10.47 -4.18 17.37
CA SER A 523 -10.58 -4.73 18.72
C SER A 523 -9.55 -5.84 18.95
N THR A 524 -9.14 -6.04 20.21
CA THR A 524 -8.29 -7.17 20.61
C THR A 524 -9.09 -8.43 20.97
N ASP A 525 -10.43 -8.37 20.98
CA ASP A 525 -11.31 -9.51 21.22
C ASP A 525 -11.20 -10.53 20.07
N PRO A 526 -10.80 -11.79 20.32
CA PRO A 526 -10.78 -12.84 19.30
C PRO A 526 -12.11 -13.02 18.57
N ALA A 527 -13.25 -12.75 19.22
CA ALA A 527 -14.57 -12.84 18.61
C ALA A 527 -14.85 -11.73 17.57
N VAL A 528 -13.96 -10.75 17.45
CA VAL A 528 -13.92 -9.74 16.39
C VAL A 528 -12.74 -9.99 15.45
N VAL A 529 -11.56 -10.29 16.00
CA VAL A 529 -10.33 -10.47 15.21
C VAL A 529 -10.45 -11.65 14.25
N GLU A 530 -10.86 -12.83 14.72
CA GLU A 530 -10.86 -14.03 13.87
C GLU A 530 -11.83 -13.92 12.68
N PRO A 531 -13.09 -13.46 12.85
CA PRO A 531 -13.99 -13.25 11.72
C PRO A 531 -13.49 -12.21 10.72
N VAL A 532 -12.89 -11.10 11.19
CA VAL A 532 -12.33 -10.05 10.34
C VAL A 532 -11.15 -10.57 9.53
N VAL A 533 -10.21 -11.28 10.17
CA VAL A 533 -9.06 -11.88 9.50
C VAL A 533 -9.51 -12.92 8.47
N ALA A 534 -10.48 -13.77 8.81
CA ALA A 534 -11.01 -14.77 7.89
C ALA A 534 -11.63 -14.14 6.63
N MET A 535 -12.39 -13.04 6.78
CA MET A 535 -12.91 -12.28 5.64
C MET A 535 -11.77 -11.69 4.79
N MET A 536 -10.77 -11.07 5.43
CA MET A 536 -9.64 -10.48 4.73
C MET A 536 -8.89 -11.53 3.89
N MET A 537 -8.55 -12.68 4.47
CA MET A 537 -7.67 -13.66 3.82
C MET A 537 -8.23 -14.27 2.54
N GLY A 538 -9.55 -14.43 2.42
CA GLY A 538 -10.17 -14.93 1.17
C GLY A 538 -10.69 -13.83 0.23
N SER A 539 -10.69 -12.57 0.66
CA SER A 539 -11.29 -11.47 -0.10
C SER A 539 -10.63 -11.20 -1.46
N ARG A 540 -9.29 -11.29 -1.55
CA ARG A 540 -8.59 -11.16 -2.83
C ARG A 540 -8.94 -12.31 -3.76
N GLU A 541 -9.03 -13.54 -3.25
CA GLU A 541 -9.39 -14.69 -4.08
C GLU A 541 -10.84 -14.58 -4.59
N ALA A 542 -11.75 -14.06 -3.78
CA ALA A 542 -13.11 -13.77 -4.23
C ALA A 542 -13.12 -12.83 -5.44
N VAL A 543 -12.27 -11.78 -5.44
CA VAL A 543 -12.11 -10.86 -6.58
C VAL A 543 -11.58 -11.57 -7.81
N VAL A 544 -10.55 -12.41 -7.66
CA VAL A 544 -10.05 -13.26 -8.75
C VAL A 544 -11.18 -14.13 -9.30
N ASP A 545 -11.96 -14.76 -8.43
CA ASP A 545 -13.02 -15.69 -8.78
C ASP A 545 -14.16 -15.05 -9.57
N TYR A 546 -14.69 -13.92 -9.12
CA TYR A 546 -15.79 -13.26 -9.84
C TYR A 546 -15.31 -12.36 -10.99
N MET A 547 -14.02 -12.03 -11.12
CA MET A 547 -13.50 -11.22 -12.23
C MET A 547 -12.74 -12.07 -13.27
N THR A 548 -11.65 -12.72 -12.87
CA THR A 548 -10.62 -13.23 -13.77
C THR A 548 -9.98 -14.56 -13.26
N PRO A 549 -10.75 -15.65 -13.10
CA PRO A 549 -10.25 -16.90 -12.55
C PRO A 549 -9.36 -17.67 -13.54
N LEU A 550 -8.64 -18.69 -13.04
CA LEU A 550 -7.89 -19.66 -13.85
C LEU A 550 -6.78 -19.07 -14.74
N GLY A 551 -6.32 -17.86 -14.47
CA GLY A 551 -5.30 -17.16 -15.26
C GLY A 551 -5.87 -16.19 -16.29
N LEU A 552 -7.19 -16.03 -16.37
CA LEU A 552 -7.78 -14.87 -17.04
C LEU A 552 -7.25 -13.58 -16.41
N HIS A 553 -7.22 -12.53 -17.21
CA HIS A 553 -6.77 -11.20 -16.82
C HIS A 553 -7.30 -10.19 -17.83
N HIS A 554 -7.30 -8.92 -17.46
CA HIS A 554 -7.61 -7.79 -18.34
C HIS A 554 -9.03 -7.88 -18.93
N LEU A 555 -10.04 -8.14 -18.08
CA LEU A 555 -11.44 -8.26 -18.50
C LEU A 555 -12.29 -7.01 -18.19
N MET A 556 -11.65 -5.91 -17.78
CA MET A 556 -12.30 -4.68 -17.36
C MET A 556 -12.63 -3.76 -18.54
N GLY A 557 -13.64 -2.91 -18.34
CA GLY A 557 -14.00 -1.83 -19.27
C GLY A 557 -12.85 -0.86 -19.51
N ARG A 558 -12.56 -0.60 -20.78
CA ARG A 558 -11.41 0.21 -21.20
C ARG A 558 -11.45 1.62 -20.59
N GLY A 559 -10.28 2.09 -20.17
CA GLY A 559 -10.06 3.44 -19.64
C GLY A 559 -10.43 3.57 -18.17
N HIS A 560 -11.61 3.08 -17.78
CA HIS A 560 -12.13 3.23 -16.42
C HIS A 560 -11.86 2.07 -15.48
N HIS A 561 -11.74 0.83 -15.95
CA HIS A 561 -11.39 -0.36 -15.16
C HIS A 561 -12.38 -0.81 -14.05
N TYR A 562 -13.47 -0.06 -13.80
CA TYR A 562 -14.49 -0.36 -12.78
C TYR A 562 -15.29 -1.68 -12.94
N GLY A 563 -15.65 -2.08 -14.17
CA GLY A 563 -16.63 -3.16 -14.40
C GLY A 563 -16.27 -4.10 -15.55
N PRO A 564 -17.01 -5.20 -15.73
CA PRO A 564 -16.75 -6.20 -16.77
C PRO A 564 -16.95 -5.62 -18.17
N ALA A 565 -15.98 -5.84 -19.04
CA ALA A 565 -16.13 -5.70 -20.47
C ALA A 565 -15.27 -6.71 -21.24
N PRO A 566 -15.41 -8.02 -20.98
CA PRO A 566 -14.60 -9.03 -21.67
C PRO A 566 -14.80 -9.03 -23.20
N TRP A 567 -15.85 -8.38 -23.71
CA TRP A 567 -16.12 -8.16 -25.13
C TRP A 567 -15.39 -6.96 -25.75
N ASP A 568 -14.74 -6.10 -24.96
CA ASP A 568 -14.10 -4.89 -25.50
C ASP A 568 -13.00 -5.25 -26.50
N ALA A 569 -13.07 -4.65 -27.68
CA ALA A 569 -12.19 -4.89 -28.82
C ALA A 569 -12.04 -3.62 -29.68
N GLY A 570 -11.12 -3.64 -30.63
CA GLY A 570 -10.98 -2.61 -31.66
C GLY A 570 -10.46 -1.26 -31.15
N SER A 571 -9.65 -1.24 -30.08
CA SER A 571 -8.87 -0.03 -29.79
C SER A 571 -7.81 0.22 -30.87
N GLU A 572 -7.18 1.38 -30.79
CA GLU A 572 -5.94 1.68 -31.53
C GLU A 572 -4.79 0.71 -31.22
N ARG A 573 -4.84 0.00 -30.08
CA ARG A 573 -3.81 -0.94 -29.66
C ARG A 573 -4.43 -2.22 -29.12
N ALA A 574 -4.34 -3.32 -29.87
CA ALA A 574 -4.91 -4.61 -29.45
C ALA A 574 -4.47 -5.04 -28.03
N ASP A 575 -3.27 -4.68 -27.58
CA ASP A 575 -2.76 -4.98 -26.24
C ASP A 575 -3.40 -4.15 -25.09
N TRP A 576 -4.43 -3.35 -25.40
CA TRP A 576 -5.36 -2.70 -24.45
C TRP A 576 -6.75 -3.33 -24.45
N ASP A 577 -6.99 -4.35 -25.28
CA ASP A 577 -8.29 -4.97 -25.43
C ASP A 577 -8.37 -6.29 -24.67
N PRO A 578 -9.43 -6.53 -23.87
CA PRO A 578 -9.67 -7.83 -23.25
C PRO A 578 -9.59 -9.03 -24.22
N VAL A 579 -10.11 -8.89 -25.45
CA VAL A 579 -10.10 -9.95 -26.46
C VAL A 579 -8.71 -10.41 -26.89
N TYR A 580 -7.70 -9.54 -26.79
CA TYR A 580 -6.31 -9.89 -27.07
C TYR A 580 -5.78 -10.93 -26.07
N TYR A 581 -6.21 -10.81 -24.82
CA TYR A 581 -5.73 -11.64 -23.71
C TYR A 581 -6.44 -12.97 -23.63
N HIS A 582 -7.77 -12.96 -23.57
CA HIS A 582 -8.51 -14.19 -23.32
C HIS A 582 -8.64 -15.09 -24.57
N ARG A 583 -8.59 -14.52 -25.79
CA ARG A 583 -8.65 -15.27 -27.07
C ARG A 583 -9.73 -16.36 -27.12
N ALA A 584 -10.90 -16.05 -26.58
CA ALA A 584 -11.99 -17.01 -26.47
C ALA A 584 -12.69 -17.17 -27.82
N ASP A 585 -13.04 -18.40 -28.16
CA ASP A 585 -13.84 -18.73 -29.32
C ASP A 585 -14.76 -19.93 -29.02
N ARG A 586 -15.35 -20.51 -30.08
CA ARG A 586 -16.25 -21.66 -29.94
C ARG A 586 -15.56 -22.91 -29.38
N ASN A 587 -14.24 -23.04 -29.57
CA ASN A 587 -13.48 -24.24 -29.28
C ASN A 587 -12.73 -24.16 -27.96
N GLY A 588 -12.28 -22.97 -27.54
CA GLY A 588 -11.52 -22.81 -26.29
C GLY A 588 -11.29 -21.36 -25.87
N ILE A 589 -10.42 -21.19 -24.88
CA ILE A 589 -10.05 -19.91 -24.27
C ILE A 589 -8.62 -19.98 -23.71
N GLY A 590 -7.96 -18.84 -23.59
CA GLY A 590 -6.64 -18.65 -22.99
C GLY A 590 -5.60 -18.15 -23.98
N PHE A 591 -4.42 -17.76 -23.49
CA PHE A 591 -3.34 -17.29 -24.36
C PHE A 591 -2.24 -18.34 -24.41
N ASP A 592 -1.96 -18.90 -25.59
CA ASP A 592 -0.79 -19.78 -25.77
C ASP A 592 0.52 -18.98 -25.71
N ARG A 593 1.16 -19.04 -24.55
CA ARG A 593 2.47 -18.46 -24.25
C ARG A 593 3.52 -19.53 -23.99
N GLY A 594 3.17 -20.79 -24.21
CA GLY A 594 4.11 -21.91 -24.24
C GLY A 594 5.05 -21.84 -25.43
N SER A 595 5.91 -22.84 -25.56
CA SER A 595 6.94 -22.98 -26.59
C SER A 595 6.38 -23.06 -28.02
N HIS A 596 5.10 -23.39 -28.16
CA HIS A 596 4.38 -23.44 -29.43
C HIS A 596 3.60 -22.16 -29.77
N GLY A 597 3.44 -21.24 -28.80
CA GLY A 597 2.74 -19.97 -28.93
C GLY A 597 3.70 -18.77 -28.97
N SER A 598 3.48 -17.77 -28.11
CA SER A 598 4.38 -16.59 -28.02
C SER A 598 5.76 -16.90 -27.43
N ASN A 599 5.92 -18.09 -26.83
CA ASN A 599 7.12 -18.56 -26.12
C ASN A 599 7.55 -17.61 -24.99
N ALA A 600 6.60 -16.95 -24.31
CA ALA A 600 6.92 -16.13 -23.15
C ALA A 600 7.44 -16.96 -21.97
N VAL A 601 7.08 -18.25 -21.88
CA VAL A 601 7.63 -19.19 -20.88
C VAL A 601 9.16 -19.24 -20.89
N ALA A 602 9.81 -19.04 -22.05
CA ALA A 602 11.27 -19.05 -22.17
C ALA A 602 11.97 -17.87 -21.48
N GLN A 603 11.22 -16.87 -21.00
CA GLN A 603 11.76 -15.77 -20.19
C GLN A 603 11.96 -16.16 -18.72
N TYR A 604 11.39 -17.28 -18.27
CA TYR A 604 11.59 -17.83 -16.94
C TYR A 604 12.80 -18.78 -16.89
N ALA A 605 13.30 -19.06 -15.69
CA ALA A 605 14.35 -20.06 -15.51
C ALA A 605 13.85 -21.46 -15.95
N PRO A 606 14.73 -22.35 -16.47
CA PRO A 606 14.30 -23.61 -17.10
C PRO A 606 13.32 -24.47 -16.30
N PRO A 607 13.44 -24.64 -14.96
CA PRO A 607 12.46 -25.41 -14.19
C PRO A 607 11.06 -24.78 -14.17
N VAL A 608 11.00 -23.44 -14.04
CA VAL A 608 9.72 -22.70 -14.05
C VAL A 608 9.13 -22.69 -15.46
N ALA A 609 9.96 -22.45 -16.48
CA ALA A 609 9.56 -22.52 -17.88
C ALA A 609 8.95 -23.89 -18.22
N ALA A 610 9.61 -24.99 -17.84
CA ALA A 610 9.11 -26.34 -18.08
C ALA A 610 7.77 -26.61 -17.36
N GLN A 611 7.60 -26.12 -16.13
CA GLN A 611 6.34 -26.25 -15.41
C GLN A 611 5.20 -25.45 -16.08
N PHE A 612 5.48 -24.23 -16.49
CA PHE A 612 4.48 -23.37 -17.14
C PHE A 612 4.18 -23.78 -18.58
N ASP A 613 5.12 -24.42 -19.27
CA ASP A 613 4.95 -24.92 -20.65
C ASP A 613 4.18 -26.25 -20.72
N ASP A 614 4.15 -27.02 -19.63
CA ASP A 614 3.37 -28.27 -19.57
C ASP A 614 1.97 -28.02 -19.01
N VAL A 615 0.95 -28.15 -19.87
CA VAL A 615 -0.47 -28.00 -19.50
C VAL A 615 -0.91 -28.92 -18.36
N ALA A 616 -0.24 -30.06 -18.16
CA ALA A 616 -0.54 -30.98 -17.05
C ALA A 616 0.11 -30.56 -15.72
N GLN A 617 1.14 -29.71 -15.76
CA GLN A 617 1.93 -29.29 -14.58
C GLN A 617 1.70 -27.83 -14.18
N VAL A 618 1.25 -26.99 -15.12
CA VAL A 618 0.98 -25.58 -14.86
C VAL A 618 -0.02 -25.43 -13.70
N PRO A 619 0.24 -24.55 -12.73
CA PRO A 619 -0.75 -24.24 -11.70
C PRO A 619 -2.04 -23.72 -12.34
N GLU A 620 -3.20 -24.26 -11.97
CA GLU A 620 -4.49 -23.93 -12.61
C GLU A 620 -4.84 -22.45 -12.53
N GLN A 621 -4.38 -21.76 -11.47
CA GLN A 621 -4.51 -20.32 -11.33
C GLN A 621 -3.76 -19.50 -12.40
N PHE A 622 -2.90 -20.14 -13.20
CA PHE A 622 -2.17 -19.56 -14.33
C PHE A 622 -2.43 -20.29 -15.66
N LEU A 623 -3.35 -21.26 -15.69
CA LEU A 623 -3.60 -22.09 -16.88
C LEU A 623 -3.87 -21.25 -18.12
N LEU A 624 -4.86 -20.35 -18.05
CA LEU A 624 -5.29 -19.51 -19.17
C LEU A 624 -4.34 -18.34 -19.44
N TRP A 625 -3.35 -18.12 -18.57
CA TRP A 625 -2.25 -17.21 -18.84
C TRP A 625 -1.27 -17.82 -19.83
N PHE A 626 -0.94 -19.11 -19.68
CA PHE A 626 0.09 -19.79 -20.48
C PHE A 626 -0.46 -20.66 -21.63
N HIS A 627 -1.71 -21.09 -21.55
CA HIS A 627 -2.30 -22.04 -22.50
C HIS A 627 -3.64 -21.55 -23.04
N HIS A 628 -3.85 -21.76 -24.35
CA HIS A 628 -5.20 -21.82 -24.92
C HIS A 628 -5.66 -23.28 -24.88
N VAL A 629 -6.75 -23.57 -24.18
CA VAL A 629 -7.24 -24.94 -23.99
C VAL A 629 -8.71 -25.06 -24.36
N PRO A 630 -9.18 -26.24 -24.81
CA PRO A 630 -10.57 -26.42 -25.17
C PRO A 630 -11.49 -26.35 -23.96
N TRP A 631 -12.74 -25.96 -24.16
CA TRP A 631 -13.76 -25.87 -23.09
C TRP A 631 -13.99 -27.20 -22.34
N GLU A 632 -13.69 -28.34 -22.99
CA GLU A 632 -13.78 -29.70 -22.42
C GLU A 632 -12.51 -30.16 -21.68
N HIS A 633 -11.46 -29.32 -21.63
CA HIS A 633 -10.24 -29.63 -20.87
C HIS A 633 -10.60 -29.88 -19.40
N ARG A 634 -10.13 -30.99 -18.83
CA ARG A 634 -10.46 -31.38 -17.45
C ARG A 634 -9.45 -30.80 -16.47
N LEU A 635 -9.95 -30.06 -15.49
CA LEU A 635 -9.19 -29.55 -14.36
C LEU A 635 -9.03 -30.65 -13.30
N LYS A 636 -8.21 -30.40 -12.27
CA LYS A 636 -7.91 -31.29 -11.15
C LYS A 636 -9.15 -31.69 -10.35
N SER A 637 -10.20 -30.86 -10.38
CA SER A 637 -11.53 -31.18 -9.83
C SER A 637 -12.24 -32.30 -10.59
N GLY A 638 -11.79 -32.63 -11.81
CA GLY A 638 -12.44 -33.51 -12.76
C GLY A 638 -13.47 -32.81 -13.65
N ARG A 639 -13.84 -31.56 -13.35
CA ARG A 639 -14.79 -30.77 -14.16
C ARG A 639 -14.14 -30.32 -15.48
N PRO A 640 -14.91 -30.23 -16.57
CA PRO A 640 -14.52 -29.47 -17.76
C PRO A 640 -14.22 -28.01 -17.40
N LEU A 641 -13.39 -27.35 -18.22
CA LEU A 641 -13.02 -25.94 -18.04
C LEU A 641 -14.24 -25.03 -17.95
N TRP A 642 -15.24 -25.25 -18.81
CA TRP A 642 -16.48 -24.48 -18.76
C TRP A 642 -17.15 -24.56 -17.38
N ASP A 643 -17.38 -25.77 -16.89
CA ASP A 643 -18.01 -26.02 -15.59
C ASP A 643 -17.19 -25.44 -14.43
N GLU A 644 -15.86 -25.57 -14.47
CA GLU A 644 -14.99 -24.99 -13.44
C GLU A 644 -15.03 -23.46 -13.48
N LEU A 645 -14.99 -22.85 -14.66
CA LEU A 645 -15.06 -21.39 -14.83
C LEU A 645 -16.36 -20.84 -14.23
N ILE A 646 -17.50 -21.47 -14.48
CA ILE A 646 -18.79 -21.08 -13.88
C ILE A 646 -18.76 -21.25 -12.35
N ALA A 647 -18.19 -22.35 -11.85
CA ALA A 647 -18.06 -22.57 -10.41
C ALA A 647 -17.18 -21.52 -9.72
N HIS A 648 -16.14 -21.00 -10.38
CA HIS A 648 -15.34 -19.88 -9.87
C HIS A 648 -16.18 -18.60 -9.76
N TYR A 649 -16.89 -18.20 -10.82
CA TYR A 649 -17.71 -16.99 -10.77
C TYR A 649 -18.76 -17.05 -9.64
N ASP A 650 -19.46 -18.19 -9.49
CA ASP A 650 -20.43 -18.39 -8.41
C ASP A 650 -19.76 -18.32 -7.04
N ARG A 651 -18.61 -18.98 -6.87
CA ARG A 651 -17.86 -18.99 -5.61
C ARG A 651 -17.43 -17.58 -5.19
N GLY A 652 -17.01 -16.74 -6.12
CA GLY A 652 -16.65 -15.35 -5.85
C GLY A 652 -17.84 -14.56 -5.28
N VAL A 653 -19.02 -14.68 -5.89
CA VAL A 653 -20.25 -14.03 -5.41
C VAL A 653 -20.67 -14.58 -4.04
N ASP A 654 -20.63 -15.90 -3.87
CA ASP A 654 -20.98 -16.57 -2.61
C ASP A 654 -20.06 -16.17 -1.45
N TYR A 655 -18.76 -15.99 -1.74
CA TYR A 655 -17.80 -15.54 -0.74
C TYR A 655 -18.13 -14.11 -0.27
N VAL A 656 -18.47 -13.19 -1.17
CA VAL A 656 -18.90 -11.83 -0.80
C VAL A 656 -20.19 -11.87 0.02
N ALA A 657 -21.15 -12.71 -0.34
CA ALA A 657 -22.36 -12.92 0.47
C ALA A 657 -22.02 -13.47 1.87
N GLY A 658 -21.00 -14.32 1.98
CA GLY A 658 -20.43 -14.79 3.24
C GLY A 658 -19.81 -13.65 4.05
N MET A 659 -18.99 -12.80 3.43
CA MET A 659 -18.39 -11.63 4.07
C MET A 659 -19.46 -10.72 4.68
N ARG A 660 -20.57 -10.48 3.97
CA ARG A 660 -21.70 -9.71 4.49
C ARG A 660 -22.29 -10.32 5.76
N ARG A 661 -22.62 -11.63 5.73
CA ARG A 661 -23.15 -12.33 6.91
C ARG A 661 -22.19 -12.27 8.10
N THR A 662 -20.89 -12.45 7.85
CA THR A 662 -19.87 -12.34 8.88
C THR A 662 -19.81 -10.94 9.48
N TRP A 663 -19.80 -9.90 8.64
CA TRP A 663 -19.75 -8.51 9.09
C TRP A 663 -21.03 -8.08 9.84
N ASP A 664 -22.20 -8.49 9.34
CA ASP A 664 -23.49 -8.26 10.01
C ASP A 664 -23.49 -8.86 11.43
N GLY A 665 -22.89 -10.04 11.60
CA GLY A 665 -22.71 -10.70 12.89
C GLY A 665 -21.79 -9.96 13.88
N LEU A 666 -21.05 -8.95 13.44
CA LEU A 666 -20.20 -8.10 14.28
C LEU A 666 -20.89 -6.82 14.74
N ALA A 667 -22.17 -6.63 14.41
CA ALA A 667 -22.96 -5.48 14.88
C ALA A 667 -22.93 -5.38 16.41
N GLY A 668 -22.67 -4.18 16.93
CA GLY A 668 -22.53 -3.92 18.36
C GLY A 668 -21.17 -4.30 18.96
N LYS A 669 -20.27 -4.93 18.19
CA LYS A 669 -18.86 -5.16 18.56
C LYS A 669 -17.88 -4.22 17.84
N ILE A 670 -18.32 -3.66 16.71
CA ILE A 670 -17.68 -2.56 16.00
C ILE A 670 -18.49 -1.30 16.26
N ASP A 671 -17.85 -0.13 16.26
CA ASP A 671 -18.57 1.13 16.38
C ASP A 671 -19.59 1.30 15.22
N PRO A 672 -20.72 1.97 15.46
CA PRO A 672 -21.82 1.99 14.50
C PRO A 672 -21.47 2.61 13.15
N GLU A 673 -20.58 3.60 13.11
CA GLU A 673 -20.26 4.35 11.88
C GLU A 673 -19.43 3.49 10.92
N ARG A 674 -18.31 2.93 11.39
CA ARG A 674 -17.49 2.04 10.55
C ARG A 674 -18.22 0.76 10.20
N HIS A 675 -19.02 0.22 11.12
CA HIS A 675 -19.86 -0.96 10.84
C HIS A 675 -20.84 -0.69 9.69
N ALA A 676 -21.58 0.41 9.74
CA ALA A 676 -22.55 0.76 8.72
C ALA A 676 -21.90 1.04 7.36
N GLN A 677 -20.77 1.76 7.31
CA GLN A 677 -20.07 2.04 6.06
C GLN A 677 -19.58 0.75 5.40
N VAL A 678 -18.89 -0.13 6.15
CA VAL A 678 -18.38 -1.39 5.60
C VAL A 678 -19.55 -2.30 5.16
N ALA A 679 -20.65 -2.34 5.90
CA ALA A 679 -21.83 -3.12 5.51
C ALA A 679 -22.42 -2.63 4.18
N ALA A 680 -22.48 -1.31 3.98
CA ALA A 680 -22.93 -0.71 2.72
C ALA A 680 -21.98 -1.05 1.56
N PHE A 681 -20.66 -0.96 1.77
CA PHE A 681 -19.67 -1.26 0.74
C PHE A 681 -19.67 -2.74 0.37
N LEU A 682 -19.78 -3.65 1.34
CA LEU A 682 -19.94 -5.09 1.04
C LEU A 682 -21.25 -5.39 0.26
N ALA A 683 -22.31 -4.61 0.47
CA ALA A 683 -23.53 -4.73 -0.31
C ALA A 683 -23.33 -4.25 -1.77
N ILE A 684 -22.60 -3.14 -1.96
CA ILE A 684 -22.17 -2.68 -3.30
C ILE A 684 -21.31 -3.75 -3.96
N GLN A 685 -20.28 -4.26 -3.27
CA GLN A 685 -19.41 -5.32 -3.77
C GLN A 685 -20.19 -6.56 -4.19
N GLN A 686 -21.23 -6.96 -3.44
CA GLN A 686 -22.03 -8.13 -3.83
C GLN A 686 -22.81 -7.87 -5.13
N GLN A 687 -23.39 -6.68 -5.29
CA GLN A 687 -24.11 -6.30 -6.52
C GLN A 687 -23.16 -6.27 -7.71
N GLU A 688 -21.97 -5.71 -7.53
CA GLU A 688 -20.95 -5.63 -8.58
C GLU A 688 -20.33 -7.00 -8.89
N ALA A 689 -20.07 -7.85 -7.89
CA ALA A 689 -19.63 -9.23 -8.11
C ALA A 689 -20.66 -10.03 -8.91
N GLN A 690 -21.97 -9.86 -8.61
CA GLN A 690 -23.05 -10.46 -9.40
C GLN A 690 -23.05 -9.93 -10.84
N TRP A 691 -22.83 -8.62 -11.03
CA TRP A 691 -22.73 -8.03 -12.36
C TRP A 691 -21.53 -8.60 -13.15
N TRP A 692 -20.35 -8.69 -12.53
CA TRP A 692 -19.16 -9.30 -13.10
C TRP A 692 -19.38 -10.74 -13.54
N ARG A 693 -19.99 -11.56 -12.67
CA ARG A 693 -20.41 -12.92 -12.99
C ARG A 693 -21.32 -12.94 -14.20
N ASP A 694 -22.45 -12.25 -14.14
CA ASP A 694 -23.51 -12.43 -15.13
C ASP A 694 -23.10 -11.92 -16.52
N ALA A 695 -22.40 -10.79 -16.56
CA ALA A 695 -21.88 -10.22 -17.80
C ALA A 695 -20.85 -11.15 -18.46
N SER A 696 -19.93 -11.72 -17.66
CA SER A 696 -18.91 -12.63 -18.17
C SER A 696 -19.52 -13.93 -18.67
N ILE A 697 -20.44 -14.55 -17.91
CA ILE A 697 -21.13 -15.78 -18.31
C ILE A 697 -21.93 -15.55 -19.61
N ALA A 698 -22.69 -14.46 -19.70
CA ALA A 698 -23.46 -14.12 -20.89
C ALA A 698 -22.55 -13.99 -22.13
N TYR A 699 -21.36 -13.41 -21.96
CA TYR A 699 -20.38 -13.29 -23.02
C TYR A 699 -19.78 -14.64 -23.43
N TRP A 700 -19.31 -15.46 -22.47
CA TRP A 700 -18.72 -16.76 -22.78
C TRP A 700 -19.72 -17.70 -23.47
N GLN A 701 -20.98 -17.73 -23.03
CA GLN A 701 -22.02 -18.52 -23.69
C GLN A 701 -22.30 -18.06 -25.12
N SER A 702 -22.18 -16.75 -25.40
CA SER A 702 -22.36 -16.22 -26.76
C SER A 702 -21.28 -16.71 -27.73
N LEU A 703 -20.10 -17.08 -27.22
CA LEU A 703 -18.98 -17.59 -28.01
C LEU A 703 -19.01 -19.12 -28.14
N ASN A 704 -19.19 -19.82 -27.01
CA ASN A 704 -19.04 -21.29 -26.95
C ASN A 704 -20.35 -22.06 -27.23
N GLY A 705 -21.52 -21.46 -26.98
CA GLY A 705 -22.83 -22.09 -27.14
C GLY A 705 -23.09 -23.26 -26.17
N LEU A 706 -22.32 -23.40 -25.10
CA LEU A 706 -22.45 -24.48 -24.13
C LEU A 706 -23.59 -24.19 -23.12
N PRO A 707 -24.34 -25.23 -22.70
CA PRO A 707 -25.35 -25.06 -21.65
C PRO A 707 -24.69 -24.78 -20.31
N LEU A 708 -25.39 -24.09 -19.41
CA LEU A 708 -24.92 -23.94 -18.04
C LEU A 708 -24.91 -25.30 -17.33
N PRO A 709 -23.90 -25.57 -16.47
CA PRO A 709 -23.91 -26.77 -15.66
C PRO A 709 -25.10 -26.78 -14.69
N ALA A 710 -25.54 -27.98 -14.29
CA ALA A 710 -26.70 -28.12 -13.41
C ALA A 710 -26.46 -27.41 -12.06
N GLY A 711 -27.46 -26.66 -11.59
CA GLY A 711 -27.41 -25.94 -10.31
C GLY A 711 -26.96 -24.48 -10.41
N HIS A 712 -26.47 -24.02 -11.56
CA HIS A 712 -26.05 -22.64 -11.77
C HIS A 712 -27.18 -21.78 -12.36
N ALA A 713 -27.37 -20.58 -11.82
CA ALA A 713 -28.40 -19.66 -12.30
C ALA A 713 -27.96 -18.97 -13.61
N PRO A 714 -28.84 -18.86 -14.62
CA PRO A 714 -28.53 -18.11 -15.83
C PRO A 714 -28.42 -16.60 -15.56
N PRO A 715 -27.64 -15.86 -16.38
CA PRO A 715 -27.66 -14.41 -16.35
C PRO A 715 -29.11 -13.88 -16.48
N PRO A 716 -29.56 -12.97 -15.61
CA PRO A 716 -30.95 -12.49 -15.62
C PRO A 716 -31.25 -11.56 -16.81
N LYS A 717 -30.21 -11.12 -17.53
CA LYS A 717 -30.30 -10.24 -18.70
C LYS A 717 -29.49 -10.80 -19.86
N PRO A 718 -29.86 -10.49 -21.11
CA PRO A 718 -29.07 -10.84 -22.28
C PRO A 718 -27.74 -10.05 -22.35
N LEU A 719 -26.79 -10.50 -23.18
CA LEU A 719 -25.47 -9.88 -23.35
C LEU A 719 -25.54 -8.41 -23.80
N ASP A 720 -26.45 -8.09 -24.72
CA ASP A 720 -26.64 -6.73 -25.25
C ASP A 720 -27.01 -5.72 -24.15
N TYR A 721 -27.77 -6.13 -23.14
CA TYR A 721 -28.02 -5.33 -21.94
C TYR A 721 -26.72 -4.97 -21.23
N TYR A 722 -25.85 -5.95 -20.94
CA TYR A 722 -24.59 -5.69 -20.24
C TYR A 722 -23.64 -4.82 -21.07
N GLN A 723 -23.57 -5.04 -22.38
CA GLN A 723 -22.79 -4.22 -23.32
C GLN A 723 -23.29 -2.77 -23.42
N SER A 724 -24.58 -2.54 -23.15
CA SER A 724 -25.19 -1.21 -23.19
C SER A 724 -24.83 -0.31 -22.01
N LEU A 725 -24.34 -0.89 -20.90
CA LEU A 725 -24.01 -0.12 -19.68
C LEU A 725 -22.81 0.81 -19.93
N LYS A 726 -22.90 2.05 -19.43
CA LYS A 726 -21.88 3.09 -19.58
C LYS A 726 -21.61 3.80 -18.26
N PHE A 727 -20.34 4.04 -17.96
CA PHE A 727 -19.87 4.65 -16.71
C PHE A 727 -18.91 5.81 -16.98
N PRO A 728 -19.39 6.93 -17.58
CA PRO A 728 -18.52 8.05 -17.96
C PRO A 728 -17.85 8.75 -16.78
N TYR A 729 -18.37 8.57 -15.56
CA TYR A 729 -17.88 9.19 -14.33
C TYR A 729 -17.45 8.15 -13.29
N ALA A 730 -16.99 6.99 -13.74
CA ALA A 730 -16.35 6.03 -12.85
C ALA A 730 -15.18 6.71 -12.08
N PRO A 731 -15.03 6.47 -10.77
CA PRO A 731 -13.95 7.03 -9.96
C PRO A 731 -12.55 6.77 -10.55
N GLY A 732 -11.58 7.65 -10.26
CA GLY A 732 -10.18 7.50 -10.68
C GLY A 732 -9.89 7.75 -12.16
N ASN A 733 -10.89 8.16 -12.94
CA ASN A 733 -10.74 8.71 -14.29
C ASN A 733 -10.62 10.23 -14.25
N GLY A 734 -9.62 10.76 -14.93
CA GLY A 734 -9.37 12.20 -15.12
C GLY A 734 -8.57 12.45 -16.37
#